data_AF-A0A8S9X5H9-F1
#
_entry.id   AF-A0A8S9X5H9-F1
#
_cell.length_a   1.000
_cell.length_b   1.000
_cell.length_c   1.000
_cell.angle_alpha   90.00
_cell.angle_beta   90.00
_cell.angle_gamma   90.00
#
_symmetry.space_group_name_H-M   'P 1'
#
loop_
_entity.id
_entity.type
_entity.pdbx_description
1 polymer ?
#
loop_
_entity_poly.entity_id
_entity_poly.type
_entity_poly.pdbx_seq_one_letter_code
_entity_poly.pdbx_strand_id
1 'polypeptide(L)'
;MVLSIKYASSSVWQEVCKKVEGAAVFVDEPAGECLSWHGGINLILESGAVSIKEFSSFESGENALKAVFIVSTPLTGPTRMILRDLISNSKFQHCILITSCSPSVLTLASTGKVSENNEEMTALHKLETDMLHWMKNKEYAVEILHLFVSCVPISDSLFTFPQFSHIMPCFTEDLIGRTPYSSVPRNLDLEALPLELQVGVVHIMTTLSSLLSKLSARESIYCLGMVSSLVGSQLQKHSTSAVRLRNAEHDMSLLLIDRNLDLCGPLMVSPAVHGSLMDQIKSVLPPLPSHSVDVAIDMSSLCFGSGVEVNGYTPVSPGCFHDPESEWVDTLIHRPMSEIVPYLFKRLSEALNLKDIPAKVTQQHLQDLVTAHFDKNYEMMEKHLSILQASVGVLSALSSKKNNDLEVVESLQKMILQSVAAEDGTNEAFQHLIGAVLERRDRGLNVDSIFSLLVFLYSLVGRQFNIDQNLEKGLKDVVLEMMTEEVAKDKPSVIVDQVKEQGNVDDFVEKVFVRLGALRNSRRQMERYVNVALYHGPASPLEYEGVLSQLLFDVVDVTRPDMPDLKYKANISHRNNLASRFTMMLNSKPQLVQNDVILLFIIGGITGHEIKQINNIFRIYGKRVTGSNKGIGFGIVKNLCSQFKGTVYLTSRDVERGKQSVEKLKQEGLRPAFHQLDILDPKSIEEFASFLEKTHGGIDILVNNAAIAFKNDAVEPFDVQAETTLKTNYFALKKVCEALYPLLRPHARVVTLSSSAGHLHRIPGTELRKRFGAATLTEEELDDLMQEFLRAAKVGNHSDLGWPNSAYVVSKVGVSALTRLHHQTFLKDSREDIVINHVHPGYVDTDMTSHKGPLTIAQGADAPTYAALLPENCKSPRGEYIWFTRAVVDWINGPVPV
;
A
#
# COMPACT_ATOMS: atom_id res chain seq x y z
N MET A 1 -19.58 -0.61 2.91
CA MET A 1 -19.81 -1.99 2.42
C MET A 1 -18.58 -2.36 1.61
N VAL A 2 -17.81 -3.37 2.05
CA VAL A 2 -16.51 -3.69 1.43
C VAL A 2 -16.73 -4.73 0.35
N LEU A 3 -16.35 -4.42 -0.89
CA LEU A 3 -16.22 -5.41 -1.96
C LEU A 3 -15.14 -6.43 -1.56
N SER A 4 -15.52 -7.67 -1.23
CA SER A 4 -14.55 -8.71 -0.83
C SER A 4 -14.14 -9.58 -2.02
N ILE A 5 -12.87 -9.49 -2.38
CA ILE A 5 -12.27 -10.31 -3.44
C ILE A 5 -12.14 -11.77 -2.99
N LYS A 6 -11.83 -12.00 -1.69
CA LYS A 6 -11.84 -13.34 -1.09
C LYS A 6 -13.19 -14.01 -1.30
N TYR A 7 -14.28 -13.37 -0.90
CA TYR A 7 -15.63 -13.92 -1.09
C TYR A 7 -15.97 -14.17 -2.56
N ALA A 8 -15.68 -13.19 -3.43
CA ALA A 8 -15.96 -13.31 -4.87
C ALA A 8 -15.25 -14.53 -5.48
N SER A 9 -13.99 -14.73 -5.12
CA SER A 9 -13.17 -15.85 -5.60
C SER A 9 -13.61 -17.19 -4.97
N SER A 10 -13.81 -17.26 -3.66
CA SER A 10 -14.28 -18.47 -2.97
C SER A 10 -15.64 -18.96 -3.48
N SER A 11 -16.56 -18.05 -3.82
CA SER A 11 -17.86 -18.42 -4.39
C SER A 11 -17.74 -19.19 -5.71
N VAL A 12 -16.68 -18.93 -6.49
CA VAL A 12 -16.43 -19.65 -7.75
C VAL A 12 -15.94 -21.06 -7.47
N TRP A 13 -15.05 -21.24 -6.50
CA TRP A 13 -14.56 -22.55 -6.10
C TRP A 13 -15.66 -23.43 -5.51
N GLN A 14 -16.67 -22.85 -4.86
CA GLN A 14 -17.88 -23.60 -4.48
C GLN A 14 -18.64 -24.16 -5.67
N GLU A 15 -18.70 -23.44 -6.81
CA GLU A 15 -19.30 -23.98 -8.04
C GLU A 15 -18.45 -25.10 -8.65
N VAL A 16 -17.11 -25.01 -8.54
CA VAL A 16 -16.20 -26.10 -8.92
C VAL A 16 -16.49 -27.35 -8.09
N CYS A 17 -16.62 -27.21 -6.77
CA CYS A 17 -16.87 -28.32 -5.85
C CYS A 17 -18.15 -29.10 -6.19
N LYS A 18 -19.20 -28.44 -6.68
CA LYS A 18 -20.44 -29.10 -7.13
C LYS A 18 -20.23 -30.03 -8.32
N LYS A 19 -19.11 -29.91 -9.04
CA LYS A 19 -18.82 -30.69 -10.25
C LYS A 19 -17.88 -31.87 -10.02
N VAL A 20 -17.12 -31.90 -8.92
CA VAL A 20 -16.04 -32.89 -8.73
C VAL A 20 -16.46 -34.23 -8.15
N GLU A 21 -17.68 -34.35 -7.60
CA GLU A 21 -18.17 -35.60 -7.02
C GLU A 21 -18.03 -36.78 -8.00
N GLY A 22 -17.34 -37.84 -7.56
CA GLY A 22 -17.08 -39.06 -8.33
C GLY A 22 -16.08 -38.92 -9.48
N ALA A 23 -15.38 -37.79 -9.59
CA ALA A 23 -14.47 -37.52 -10.72
C ALA A 23 -12.99 -37.72 -10.40
N ALA A 24 -12.21 -38.12 -11.40
CA ALA A 24 -10.77 -37.85 -11.43
C ALA A 24 -10.56 -36.39 -11.84
N VAL A 25 -9.93 -35.59 -10.98
CA VAL A 25 -9.71 -34.15 -11.18
C VAL A 25 -8.29 -33.91 -11.66
N PHE A 26 -8.13 -33.15 -12.75
CA PHE A 26 -6.84 -32.76 -13.31
C PHE A 26 -6.73 -31.24 -13.27
N VAL A 27 -5.61 -30.71 -12.76
CA VAL A 27 -5.44 -29.28 -12.53
C VAL A 27 -4.13 -28.80 -13.16
N ASP A 28 -4.19 -27.72 -13.96
CA ASP A 28 -2.98 -27.10 -14.51
C ASP A 28 -2.29 -26.19 -13.49
N GLU A 29 -1.01 -25.87 -13.71
CA GLU A 29 -0.19 -25.17 -12.71
C GLU A 29 -0.83 -23.86 -12.18
N PRO A 30 -1.34 -22.93 -13.02
CA PRO A 30 -1.92 -21.70 -12.50
C PRO A 30 -3.22 -21.91 -11.73
N ALA A 31 -4.05 -22.88 -12.15
CA ALA A 31 -5.24 -23.26 -11.38
C ALA A 31 -4.88 -24.00 -10.09
N GLY A 32 -3.75 -24.73 -10.07
CA GLY A 32 -3.19 -25.40 -8.90
C GLY A 32 -2.76 -24.40 -7.84
N GLU A 33 -2.05 -23.34 -8.24
CA GLU A 33 -1.75 -22.23 -7.34
C GLU A 33 -3.06 -21.61 -6.84
N CYS A 34 -4.01 -21.27 -7.71
CA CYS A 34 -5.29 -20.71 -7.25
C CYS A 34 -6.04 -21.66 -6.29
N LEU A 35 -6.07 -22.97 -6.56
CA LEU A 35 -6.70 -23.96 -5.70
C LEU A 35 -6.05 -24.01 -4.32
N SER A 36 -4.71 -23.96 -4.25
CA SER A 36 -3.98 -23.93 -2.99
C SER A 36 -4.54 -22.83 -2.08
N TRP A 37 -4.78 -21.64 -2.64
CA TRP A 37 -5.30 -20.47 -1.92
C TRP A 37 -6.77 -20.54 -1.47
N HIS A 38 -7.49 -21.61 -1.85
CA HIS A 38 -8.91 -21.81 -1.54
C HIS A 38 -9.19 -23.06 -0.69
N GLY A 39 -8.16 -23.69 -0.11
CA GLY A 39 -8.29 -24.92 0.68
C GLY A 39 -7.57 -26.13 0.05
N GLY A 40 -6.90 -25.93 -1.08
CA GLY A 40 -5.99 -26.90 -1.68
C GLY A 40 -6.66 -28.22 -2.05
N ILE A 41 -5.87 -29.29 -1.95
CA ILE A 41 -6.30 -30.65 -2.30
C ILE A 41 -7.50 -31.10 -1.44
N ASN A 42 -7.52 -30.73 -0.15
CA ASN A 42 -8.55 -31.14 0.78
C ASN A 42 -9.94 -30.66 0.35
N LEU A 43 -10.06 -29.41 -0.14
CA LEU A 43 -11.32 -28.88 -0.66
C LEU A 43 -11.94 -29.78 -1.73
N ILE A 44 -11.12 -30.28 -2.65
CA ILE A 44 -11.57 -31.10 -3.79
C ILE A 44 -11.91 -32.52 -3.35
N LEU A 45 -11.08 -33.11 -2.47
CA LEU A 45 -11.31 -34.47 -1.95
C LEU A 45 -12.54 -34.53 -1.05
N GLU A 46 -12.72 -33.57 -0.15
CA GLU A 46 -13.90 -33.47 0.73
C GLU A 46 -15.19 -33.24 -0.06
N SER A 47 -15.08 -32.64 -1.26
CA SER A 47 -16.19 -32.49 -2.20
C SER A 47 -16.49 -33.75 -3.03
N GLY A 48 -15.86 -34.89 -2.70
CA GLY A 48 -16.18 -36.19 -3.28
C GLY A 48 -15.39 -36.56 -4.54
N ALA A 49 -14.29 -35.86 -4.86
CA ALA A 49 -13.38 -36.28 -5.93
C ALA A 49 -12.73 -37.63 -5.61
N VAL A 50 -12.54 -38.47 -6.64
CA VAL A 50 -11.88 -39.78 -6.52
C VAL A 50 -10.37 -39.64 -6.44
N SER A 51 -9.81 -38.69 -7.19
CA SER A 51 -8.38 -38.39 -7.21
C SER A 51 -8.16 -36.95 -7.68
N ILE A 52 -7.05 -36.35 -7.28
CA ILE A 52 -6.53 -35.12 -7.89
C ILE A 52 -5.15 -35.41 -8.49
N LYS A 53 -4.92 -34.93 -9.71
CA LYS A 53 -3.73 -35.21 -10.50
C LYS A 53 -3.27 -33.95 -11.23
N GLU A 54 -1.99 -33.92 -11.57
CA GLU A 54 -1.43 -32.87 -12.41
C GLU A 54 -2.04 -32.96 -13.82
N PHE A 55 -2.28 -31.81 -14.44
CA PHE A 55 -2.66 -31.74 -15.84
C PHE A 55 -1.45 -32.02 -16.74
N SER A 56 -1.16 -33.32 -16.94
CA SER A 56 0.03 -33.80 -17.65
C SER A 56 -0.29 -34.98 -18.57
N SER A 57 0.37 -35.07 -19.73
CA SER A 57 0.20 -36.19 -20.68
C SER A 57 0.61 -37.55 -20.10
N PHE A 58 1.35 -37.56 -18.99
CA PHE A 58 1.80 -38.78 -18.31
C PHE A 58 0.79 -39.33 -17.30
N GLU A 59 -0.29 -38.59 -17.03
CA GLU A 59 -1.34 -39.00 -16.10
C GLU A 59 -2.50 -39.71 -16.81
N SER A 60 -3.38 -40.35 -16.03
CA SER A 60 -4.63 -40.95 -16.52
C SER A 60 -5.70 -41.02 -15.44
N GLY A 61 -6.96 -41.18 -15.84
CA GLY A 61 -8.11 -41.31 -14.95
C GLY A 61 -8.29 -42.67 -14.29
N GLU A 62 -7.40 -43.62 -14.56
CA GLU A 62 -7.46 -44.99 -14.04
C GLU A 62 -8.86 -45.61 -14.24
N ASN A 63 -9.58 -45.89 -13.14
CA ASN A 63 -10.91 -46.51 -13.14
C ASN A 63 -12.06 -45.50 -13.08
N ALA A 64 -11.78 -44.20 -12.98
CA ALA A 64 -12.82 -43.17 -12.92
C ALA A 64 -13.56 -43.06 -14.26
N LEU A 65 -14.89 -43.03 -14.20
CA LEU A 65 -15.75 -42.83 -15.38
C LEU A 65 -16.06 -41.34 -15.62
N LYS A 66 -15.79 -40.48 -14.64
CA LYS A 66 -15.99 -39.04 -14.73
C LYS A 66 -14.65 -38.32 -14.57
N ALA A 67 -14.42 -37.30 -15.39
CA ALA A 67 -13.25 -36.42 -15.28
C ALA A 67 -13.68 -34.97 -15.13
N VAL A 68 -12.94 -34.21 -14.32
CA VAL A 68 -13.00 -32.75 -14.27
C VAL A 68 -11.61 -32.19 -14.57
N PHE A 69 -11.50 -31.39 -15.62
CA PHE A 69 -10.28 -30.68 -15.97
C PHE A 69 -10.43 -29.23 -15.55
N ILE A 70 -9.55 -28.73 -14.68
CA ILE A 70 -9.53 -27.33 -14.23
C ILE A 70 -8.31 -26.68 -14.87
N VAL A 71 -8.53 -25.86 -15.90
CA VAL A 71 -7.45 -25.35 -16.77
C VAL A 71 -7.54 -23.85 -16.95
N SER A 72 -6.56 -23.13 -16.41
CA SER A 72 -6.43 -21.68 -16.61
C SER A 72 -5.57 -21.29 -17.81
N THR A 73 -4.79 -22.21 -18.35
CA THR A 73 -3.92 -21.97 -19.51
C THR A 73 -4.71 -22.06 -20.82
N PRO A 74 -4.45 -21.17 -21.81
CA PRO A 74 -5.09 -21.27 -23.13
C PRO A 74 -4.94 -22.68 -23.73
N LEU A 75 -6.07 -23.28 -24.12
CA LEU A 75 -6.16 -24.65 -24.64
C LEU A 75 -5.68 -24.77 -26.10
N THR A 76 -4.41 -24.44 -26.32
CA THR A 76 -3.75 -24.45 -27.62
C THR A 76 -2.41 -25.15 -27.57
N GLY A 77 -1.93 -25.63 -28.72
CA GLY A 77 -0.61 -26.28 -28.83
C GLY A 77 -0.42 -27.39 -27.78
N PRO A 78 0.58 -27.29 -26.88
CA PRO A 78 0.86 -28.29 -25.84
C PRO A 78 -0.32 -28.56 -24.90
N THR A 79 -1.00 -27.53 -24.39
CA THR A 79 -2.11 -27.69 -23.42
C THR A 79 -3.24 -28.52 -23.98
N ARG A 80 -3.53 -28.33 -25.28
CA ARG A 80 -4.55 -29.10 -25.99
C ARG A 80 -4.12 -30.55 -26.22
N MET A 81 -2.83 -30.80 -26.45
CA MET A 81 -2.29 -32.15 -26.57
C MET A 81 -2.41 -32.90 -25.24
N ILE A 82 -2.11 -32.24 -24.12
CA ILE A 82 -2.27 -32.82 -22.78
C ILE A 82 -3.74 -33.21 -22.54
N LEU A 83 -4.69 -32.32 -22.81
CA LEU A 83 -6.12 -32.63 -22.67
C LEU A 83 -6.53 -33.86 -23.50
N ARG A 84 -6.08 -33.91 -24.76
CA ARG A 84 -6.34 -35.04 -25.65
C ARG A 84 -5.77 -36.34 -25.08
N ASP A 85 -4.52 -36.32 -24.64
CA ASP A 85 -3.81 -37.50 -24.17
C ASP A 85 -4.48 -38.04 -22.90
N LEU A 86 -4.81 -37.17 -21.94
CA LEU A 86 -5.56 -37.53 -20.72
C LEU A 86 -6.89 -38.21 -21.03
N ILE A 87 -7.67 -37.65 -21.96
CA ILE A 87 -8.97 -38.22 -22.36
C ILE A 87 -8.77 -39.55 -23.11
N SER A 88 -7.84 -39.59 -24.06
CA SER A 88 -7.63 -40.74 -24.96
C SER A 88 -7.05 -41.96 -24.24
N ASN A 89 -6.28 -41.73 -23.17
CA ASN A 89 -5.64 -42.76 -22.35
C ASN A 89 -6.53 -43.24 -21.19
N SER A 90 -7.74 -42.68 -21.04
CA SER A 90 -8.66 -42.97 -19.94
C SER A 90 -9.99 -43.57 -20.44
N LYS A 91 -10.85 -44.00 -19.52
CA LYS A 91 -12.15 -44.63 -19.81
C LYS A 91 -13.34 -43.74 -19.43
N PHE A 92 -13.18 -42.43 -19.57
CA PHE A 92 -14.21 -41.47 -19.18
C PHE A 92 -15.48 -41.59 -20.05
N GLN A 93 -16.62 -41.57 -19.39
CA GLN A 93 -17.97 -41.49 -19.97
C GLN A 93 -18.56 -40.09 -19.80
N HIS A 94 -18.00 -39.28 -18.89
CA HIS A 94 -18.40 -37.90 -18.65
C HIS A 94 -17.15 -37.04 -18.41
N CYS A 95 -16.91 -36.05 -19.26
CA CYS A 95 -15.80 -35.10 -19.12
C CYS A 95 -16.34 -33.70 -18.89
N ILE A 96 -15.89 -33.03 -17.84
CA ILE A 96 -16.21 -31.63 -17.55
C ILE A 96 -14.91 -30.83 -17.68
N LEU A 97 -14.89 -29.81 -18.54
CA LEU A 97 -13.80 -28.85 -18.64
C LEU A 97 -14.24 -27.55 -17.97
N ILE A 98 -13.59 -27.21 -16.86
CA ILE A 98 -13.69 -25.91 -16.20
C ILE A 98 -12.48 -25.09 -16.64
N THR A 99 -12.73 -24.00 -17.37
CA THR A 99 -11.64 -23.13 -17.84
C THR A 99 -11.87 -21.68 -17.47
N SER A 100 -10.80 -20.96 -17.18
CA SER A 100 -10.85 -19.50 -17.05
C SER A 100 -10.66 -18.76 -18.38
N CYS A 101 -10.24 -19.49 -19.42
CA CYS A 101 -10.11 -18.96 -20.78
C CYS A 101 -11.50 -18.73 -21.36
N SER A 102 -11.83 -17.47 -21.63
CA SER A 102 -13.08 -17.11 -22.27
C SER A 102 -13.14 -17.64 -23.72
N PRO A 103 -14.36 -17.75 -24.31
CA PRO A 103 -14.52 -18.12 -25.72
C PRO A 103 -13.70 -17.25 -26.68
N SER A 104 -13.57 -15.95 -26.38
CA SER A 104 -12.77 -15.00 -27.17
C SER A 104 -11.28 -15.34 -27.13
N VAL A 105 -10.75 -15.76 -25.98
CA VAL A 105 -9.35 -16.22 -25.83
C VAL A 105 -9.13 -17.51 -26.63
N LEU A 106 -10.01 -18.49 -26.49
CA LEU A 106 -9.90 -19.77 -27.19
C LEU A 106 -9.99 -19.60 -28.71
N THR A 107 -10.86 -18.71 -29.19
CA THR A 107 -10.99 -18.38 -30.61
C THR A 107 -9.72 -17.72 -31.13
N LEU A 108 -9.23 -16.68 -30.45
CA LEU A 108 -8.02 -15.96 -30.86
C LEU A 108 -6.79 -16.87 -30.87
N ALA A 109 -6.61 -17.67 -29.83
CA ALA A 109 -5.46 -18.56 -29.72
C ALA A 109 -5.48 -19.67 -30.80
N SER A 110 -6.67 -20.08 -31.27
CA SER A 110 -6.80 -21.16 -32.27
C SER A 110 -6.81 -20.66 -33.72
N THR A 111 -7.35 -19.47 -33.99
CA THR A 111 -7.52 -18.94 -35.36
C THR A 111 -6.52 -17.83 -35.71
N GLY A 112 -5.90 -17.22 -34.70
CA GLY A 112 -5.10 -16.00 -34.86
C GLY A 112 -5.93 -14.76 -35.16
N LYS A 113 -7.27 -14.82 -35.07
CA LYS A 113 -8.19 -13.72 -35.34
C LYS A 113 -9.01 -13.37 -34.12
N VAL A 114 -9.22 -12.07 -33.91
CA VAL A 114 -10.11 -11.57 -32.87
C VAL A 114 -11.55 -11.82 -33.31
N SER A 115 -12.30 -12.59 -32.51
CA SER A 115 -13.68 -12.96 -32.83
C SER A 115 -14.58 -11.72 -32.93
N GLU A 116 -15.36 -11.61 -34.00
CA GLU A 116 -16.62 -10.86 -33.96
C GLU A 116 -17.68 -11.75 -33.28
N ASN A 117 -18.64 -11.16 -32.55
CA ASN A 117 -19.56 -11.83 -31.59
C ASN A 117 -20.23 -13.17 -32.03
N ASN A 118 -20.23 -13.52 -33.31
CA ASN A 118 -20.82 -14.76 -33.83
C ASN A 118 -19.85 -15.97 -33.89
N GLU A 119 -18.53 -15.76 -33.84
CA GLU A 119 -17.54 -16.86 -33.94
C GLU A 119 -17.20 -17.52 -32.60
N GLU A 120 -17.51 -16.86 -31.46
CA GLU A 120 -17.14 -17.32 -30.10
C GLU A 120 -17.71 -18.70 -29.74
N MET A 121 -18.98 -18.95 -30.08
CA MET A 121 -19.62 -20.26 -29.83
C MET A 121 -19.03 -21.37 -30.69
N THR A 122 -18.44 -21.02 -31.84
CA THR A 122 -17.89 -22.00 -32.78
C THR A 122 -16.65 -22.67 -32.22
N ALA A 123 -15.79 -21.92 -31.50
CA ALA A 123 -14.58 -22.48 -30.89
C ALA A 123 -14.90 -23.45 -29.75
N LEU A 124 -15.88 -23.10 -28.89
CA LEU A 124 -16.34 -23.99 -27.81
C LEU A 124 -16.99 -25.26 -28.35
N HIS A 125 -17.90 -25.14 -29.32
CA HIS A 125 -18.54 -26.31 -29.94
C HIS A 125 -17.53 -27.22 -30.65
N LYS A 126 -16.51 -26.63 -31.28
CA LYS A 126 -15.41 -27.39 -31.88
C LYS A 126 -14.64 -28.16 -30.81
N LEU A 127 -14.27 -27.50 -29.71
CA LEU A 127 -13.57 -28.14 -28.60
C LEU A 127 -14.40 -29.26 -27.96
N GLU A 128 -15.69 -29.04 -27.75
CA GLU A 128 -16.64 -30.05 -27.27
C GLU A 128 -16.69 -31.27 -28.22
N THR A 129 -16.80 -31.02 -29.52
CA THR A 129 -16.79 -32.07 -30.56
C THR A 129 -15.47 -32.85 -30.55
N ASP A 130 -14.35 -32.16 -30.40
CA ASP A 130 -13.02 -32.76 -30.34
C ASP A 130 -12.87 -33.64 -29.09
N MET A 131 -13.35 -33.18 -27.93
CA MET A 131 -13.36 -33.97 -26.69
C MET A 131 -14.21 -35.24 -26.83
N LEU A 132 -15.43 -35.14 -27.37
CA LEU A 132 -16.28 -36.30 -27.65
C LEU A 132 -15.60 -37.28 -28.61
N HIS A 133 -14.89 -36.76 -29.62
CA HIS A 133 -14.13 -37.59 -30.53
C HIS A 133 -12.98 -38.35 -29.83
N TRP A 134 -12.24 -37.70 -28.93
CA TRP A 134 -11.17 -38.32 -28.15
C TRP A 134 -11.68 -39.38 -27.18
N MET A 135 -12.91 -39.24 -26.67
CA MET A 135 -13.58 -40.25 -25.85
C MET A 135 -14.04 -41.49 -26.65
N LYS A 136 -13.95 -41.46 -27.99
CA LYS A 136 -14.28 -42.56 -28.92
C LYS A 136 -15.74 -43.03 -28.88
N ASN A 137 -16.63 -42.33 -28.19
CA ASN A 137 -18.07 -42.61 -28.17
C ASN A 137 -18.87 -41.30 -28.11
N LYS A 138 -19.83 -41.15 -29.03
CA LYS A 138 -20.67 -39.95 -29.17
C LYS A 138 -21.86 -39.91 -28.21
N GLU A 139 -22.19 -41.02 -27.55
CA GLU A 139 -23.25 -41.08 -26.53
C GLU A 139 -22.77 -40.60 -25.14
N TYR A 140 -21.48 -40.33 -25.00
CA TYR A 140 -20.89 -39.80 -23.78
C TYR A 140 -21.14 -38.31 -23.61
N ALA A 141 -20.96 -37.81 -22.39
CA ALA A 141 -21.24 -36.43 -22.05
C ALA A 141 -19.96 -35.59 -21.97
N VAL A 142 -20.00 -34.40 -22.56
CA VAL A 142 -19.00 -33.34 -22.37
C VAL A 142 -19.71 -32.08 -21.88
N GLU A 143 -19.16 -31.43 -20.87
CA GLU A 143 -19.61 -30.12 -20.38
C GLU A 143 -18.41 -29.17 -20.38
N ILE A 144 -18.55 -27.96 -20.91
CA ILE A 144 -17.52 -26.91 -20.86
C ILE A 144 -18.07 -25.71 -20.09
N LEU A 145 -17.39 -25.33 -19.02
CA LEU A 145 -17.77 -24.24 -18.12
C LEU A 145 -16.68 -23.17 -18.11
N HIS A 146 -17.07 -21.92 -18.36
CA HIS A 146 -16.20 -20.77 -18.14
C HIS A 146 -16.38 -20.27 -16.70
N LEU A 147 -15.41 -20.56 -15.82
CA LEU A 147 -15.41 -20.14 -14.41
C LEU A 147 -14.14 -19.33 -14.09
N PHE A 148 -14.30 -18.26 -13.29
CA PHE A 148 -13.20 -17.40 -12.85
C PHE A 148 -12.36 -18.03 -11.73
N VAL A 149 -11.65 -19.12 -12.05
CA VAL A 149 -10.75 -19.86 -11.12
C VAL A 149 -9.31 -19.33 -11.16
N SER A 150 -9.16 -18.03 -11.37
CA SER A 150 -7.91 -17.39 -11.80
C SER A 150 -7.38 -16.32 -10.84
N CYS A 151 -7.91 -16.31 -9.61
CA CYS A 151 -7.57 -15.32 -8.61
C CYS A 151 -6.93 -15.98 -7.40
N VAL A 152 -5.82 -15.40 -6.93
CA VAL A 152 -5.25 -15.65 -5.61
C VAL A 152 -5.59 -14.44 -4.73
N PRO A 153 -6.55 -14.57 -3.78
CA PRO A 153 -6.97 -13.46 -2.93
C PRO A 153 -6.16 -13.43 -1.63
N ILE A 154 -4.96 -12.81 -1.67
CA ILE A 154 -4.01 -12.74 -0.54
C ILE A 154 -4.67 -12.05 0.68
N SER A 155 -5.32 -10.91 0.46
CA SER A 155 -6.14 -10.20 1.46
C SER A 155 -7.39 -9.62 0.78
N ASP A 156 -8.29 -8.97 1.53
CA ASP A 156 -9.45 -8.32 0.91
C ASP A 156 -9.07 -7.15 -0.01
N SER A 157 -7.87 -6.58 0.16
CA SER A 157 -7.33 -5.47 -0.63
C SER A 157 -6.19 -5.87 -1.57
N LEU A 158 -5.75 -7.13 -1.56
CA LEU A 158 -4.62 -7.60 -2.37
C LEU A 158 -4.93 -8.93 -3.03
N PHE A 159 -4.74 -8.98 -4.34
CA PHE A 159 -4.95 -10.19 -5.13
C PHE A 159 -3.97 -10.26 -6.31
N THR A 160 -3.77 -11.46 -6.84
CA THR A 160 -2.96 -11.70 -8.04
C THR A 160 -3.66 -12.66 -9.00
N PHE A 161 -3.17 -12.69 -10.24
CA PHE A 161 -3.60 -13.61 -11.30
C PHE A 161 -2.40 -14.44 -11.77
N PRO A 162 -2.14 -15.61 -11.14
CA PRO A 162 -0.96 -16.45 -11.41
C PRO A 162 -0.68 -16.77 -12.88
N GLN A 163 -1.74 -16.97 -13.66
CA GLN A 163 -1.65 -17.31 -15.08
C GLN A 163 -1.03 -16.19 -15.94
N PHE A 164 -0.84 -14.99 -15.39
CA PHE A 164 -0.19 -13.86 -16.07
C PHE A 164 1.21 -13.56 -15.51
N SER A 165 1.78 -14.43 -14.68
CA SER A 165 3.10 -14.26 -14.07
C SER A 165 4.25 -14.08 -15.08
N HIS A 166 4.10 -14.62 -16.29
CA HIS A 166 5.06 -14.50 -17.40
C HIS A 166 4.82 -13.27 -18.28
N ILE A 167 3.70 -12.55 -18.11
CA ILE A 167 3.33 -11.43 -18.99
C ILE A 167 3.98 -10.15 -18.48
N MET A 168 4.87 -9.58 -19.30
CA MET A 168 5.42 -8.24 -19.12
C MET A 168 4.92 -7.33 -20.25
N PRO A 169 4.54 -6.05 -19.98
CA PRO A 169 4.19 -5.11 -21.04
C PRO A 169 5.32 -4.95 -22.07
N CYS A 170 5.00 -5.05 -23.36
CA CYS A 170 5.96 -4.91 -24.43
C CYS A 170 6.45 -3.47 -24.59
N PHE A 171 7.63 -3.32 -25.18
CA PHE A 171 8.16 -2.02 -25.61
C PHE A 171 7.71 -1.68 -27.04
N THR A 172 7.92 -0.43 -27.43
CA THR A 172 7.61 0.04 -28.79
C THR A 172 8.38 -0.68 -29.89
N GLU A 173 9.58 -1.14 -29.55
CA GLU A 173 10.55 -1.79 -30.42
C GLU A 173 10.10 -3.22 -30.77
N ASP A 174 9.30 -3.85 -29.91
CA ASP A 174 8.69 -5.16 -30.16
C ASP A 174 7.62 -5.10 -31.29
N LEU A 175 7.25 -3.89 -31.73
CA LEU A 175 6.23 -3.63 -32.76
C LEU A 175 6.83 -3.37 -34.15
N ILE A 176 8.16 -3.23 -34.27
CA ILE A 176 8.83 -2.85 -35.52
C ILE A 176 8.57 -3.91 -36.60
N GLY A 177 8.07 -3.48 -37.77
CA GLY A 177 7.71 -4.34 -38.90
C GLY A 177 6.30 -4.93 -38.83
N ARG A 178 5.57 -4.74 -37.72
CA ARG A 178 4.15 -5.13 -37.56
C ARG A 178 3.19 -3.94 -37.58
N THR A 179 3.70 -2.71 -37.57
CA THR A 179 2.90 -1.50 -37.77
C THR A 179 3.09 -0.97 -39.20
N PRO A 180 2.01 -0.64 -39.93
CA PRO A 180 2.11 -0.03 -41.27
C PRO A 180 2.67 1.41 -41.25
N TYR A 181 2.84 1.99 -40.07
CA TYR A 181 3.41 3.33 -39.87
C TYR A 181 4.61 3.25 -38.92
N SER A 182 5.75 3.83 -39.33
CA SER A 182 7.02 3.90 -38.60
C SER A 182 7.00 4.82 -37.37
N SER A 183 5.82 5.25 -36.94
CA SER A 183 5.59 6.05 -35.73
C SER A 183 4.53 5.35 -34.89
N VAL A 184 4.75 5.29 -33.58
CA VAL A 184 3.80 4.69 -32.63
C VAL A 184 2.44 5.37 -32.82
N PRO A 185 1.41 4.67 -33.29
CA PRO A 185 0.10 5.29 -33.45
C PRO A 185 -0.44 5.68 -32.07
N ARG A 186 -1.14 6.83 -31.96
CA ARG A 186 -1.78 7.27 -30.71
C ARG A 186 -2.73 6.20 -30.13
N ASN A 187 -3.21 5.29 -30.99
CA ASN A 187 -3.97 4.10 -30.66
C ASN A 187 -3.26 2.88 -31.27
N LEU A 188 -2.60 2.07 -30.45
CA LEU A 188 -2.07 0.78 -30.88
C LEU A 188 -3.24 -0.19 -31.09
N ASP A 189 -3.27 -0.85 -32.25
CA ASP A 189 -4.23 -1.92 -32.52
C ASP A 189 -3.71 -3.25 -31.98
N LEU A 190 -4.62 -4.09 -31.48
CA LEU A 190 -4.30 -5.41 -30.93
C LEU A 190 -3.51 -6.26 -31.95
N GLU A 191 -3.90 -6.19 -33.22
CA GLU A 191 -3.29 -6.96 -34.32
C GLU A 191 -1.81 -6.63 -34.58
N ALA A 192 -1.33 -5.48 -34.11
CA ALA A 192 0.08 -5.11 -34.22
C ALA A 192 0.99 -5.93 -33.28
N LEU A 193 0.42 -6.56 -32.25
CA LEU A 193 1.18 -7.36 -31.28
C LEU A 193 1.53 -8.75 -31.84
N PRO A 194 2.61 -9.38 -31.34
CA PRO A 194 2.78 -10.84 -31.39
C PRO A 194 1.53 -11.59 -30.91
N LEU A 195 1.17 -12.70 -31.58
CA LEU A 195 -0.04 -13.48 -31.25
C LEU A 195 -0.11 -13.85 -29.77
N GLU A 196 1.01 -14.22 -29.17
CA GLU A 196 1.11 -14.53 -27.73
C GLU A 196 0.69 -13.35 -26.85
N LEU A 197 1.16 -12.14 -27.16
CA LEU A 197 0.76 -10.92 -26.47
C LEU A 197 -0.69 -10.52 -26.78
N GLN A 198 -1.19 -10.80 -27.99
CA GLN A 198 -2.61 -10.60 -28.31
C GLN A 198 -3.49 -11.48 -27.41
N VAL A 199 -3.16 -12.77 -27.32
CA VAL A 199 -3.84 -13.73 -26.44
C VAL A 199 -3.74 -13.27 -24.99
N GLY A 200 -2.56 -12.86 -24.52
CA GLY A 200 -2.35 -12.33 -23.17
C GLY A 200 -3.22 -11.12 -22.85
N VAL A 201 -3.29 -10.13 -23.75
CA VAL A 201 -4.13 -8.93 -23.57
C VAL A 201 -5.61 -9.27 -23.49
N VAL A 202 -6.11 -10.12 -24.39
CA VAL A 202 -7.53 -10.55 -24.38
C VAL A 202 -7.82 -11.40 -23.15
N HIS A 203 -6.87 -12.22 -22.71
CA HIS A 203 -7.02 -13.04 -21.52
C HIS A 203 -7.08 -12.16 -20.25
N ILE A 204 -6.14 -11.23 -20.05
CA ILE A 204 -6.20 -10.25 -18.95
C ILE A 204 -7.53 -9.50 -18.95
N MET A 205 -7.95 -9.01 -20.12
CA MET A 205 -9.22 -8.28 -20.26
C MET A 205 -10.43 -9.12 -19.83
N THR A 206 -10.57 -10.35 -20.34
CA THR A 206 -11.74 -11.19 -20.02
C THR A 206 -11.72 -11.71 -18.59
N THR A 207 -10.53 -11.91 -18.00
CA THR A 207 -10.34 -12.22 -16.58
C THR A 207 -10.76 -11.04 -15.70
N LEU A 208 -10.33 -9.81 -16.02
CA LEU A 208 -10.79 -8.59 -15.33
C LEU A 208 -12.31 -8.40 -15.46
N SER A 209 -12.88 -8.61 -16.65
CA SER A 209 -14.33 -8.54 -16.86
C SER A 209 -15.08 -9.56 -15.98
N SER A 210 -14.52 -10.74 -15.79
CA SER A 210 -15.11 -11.79 -14.93
C SER A 210 -15.06 -11.40 -13.45
N LEU A 211 -13.93 -10.85 -12.99
CA LEU A 211 -13.81 -10.30 -11.63
C LEU A 211 -14.84 -9.18 -11.39
N LEU A 212 -14.91 -8.19 -12.29
CA LEU A 212 -15.85 -7.08 -12.19
C LEU A 212 -17.31 -7.55 -12.18
N SER A 213 -17.61 -8.63 -12.91
CA SER A 213 -18.94 -9.27 -12.89
C SER A 213 -19.26 -9.82 -11.51
N LYS A 214 -18.30 -10.52 -10.89
CA LYS A 214 -18.46 -11.11 -9.56
C LYS A 214 -18.55 -10.06 -8.44
N LEU A 215 -17.89 -8.92 -8.63
CA LEU A 215 -17.97 -7.78 -7.71
C LEU A 215 -19.21 -6.90 -7.92
N SER A 216 -20.05 -7.18 -8.93
CA SER A 216 -21.17 -6.30 -9.32
C SER A 216 -20.74 -4.83 -9.51
N ALA A 217 -19.56 -4.63 -10.10
CA ALA A 217 -18.92 -3.32 -10.21
C ALA A 217 -19.12 -2.67 -11.59
N ARG A 218 -19.37 -1.35 -11.56
CA ARG A 218 -19.44 -0.43 -12.69
C ARG A 218 -18.18 0.44 -12.68
N GLU A 219 -17.24 0.08 -13.55
CA GLU A 219 -15.90 0.65 -13.58
C GLU A 219 -15.82 1.91 -14.45
N SER A 220 -15.10 2.91 -13.98
CA SER A 220 -14.55 4.01 -14.77
C SER A 220 -13.08 3.68 -15.08
N ILE A 221 -12.75 3.49 -16.35
CA ILE A 221 -11.45 2.93 -16.75
C ILE A 221 -10.43 4.03 -16.98
N TYR A 222 -9.30 3.96 -16.27
CA TYR A 222 -8.15 4.83 -16.42
C TYR A 222 -6.92 3.98 -16.74
N CYS A 223 -6.14 4.39 -17.74
CA CYS A 223 -4.96 3.64 -18.19
C CYS A 223 -3.72 4.52 -18.17
N LEU A 224 -2.61 3.96 -17.67
CA LEU A 224 -1.27 4.53 -17.74
C LEU A 224 -0.33 3.51 -18.41
N GLY A 225 0.04 3.77 -19.66
CA GLY A 225 0.82 2.83 -20.48
C GLY A 225 0.14 2.42 -21.78
N MET A 226 0.85 1.60 -22.55
CA MET A 226 0.45 1.13 -23.88
C MET A 226 -0.42 -0.12 -23.79
N VAL A 227 0.06 -1.14 -23.07
CA VAL A 227 -0.65 -2.43 -22.90
C VAL A 227 -1.88 -2.23 -22.03
N SER A 228 -1.77 -1.45 -20.95
CA SER A 228 -2.90 -1.05 -20.10
C SER A 228 -3.98 -0.31 -20.89
N SER A 229 -3.60 0.60 -21.80
CA SER A 229 -4.53 1.28 -22.69
C SER A 229 -5.20 0.32 -23.67
N LEU A 230 -4.50 -0.71 -24.14
CA LEU A 230 -5.06 -1.72 -25.03
C LEU A 230 -6.05 -2.62 -24.28
N VAL A 231 -5.68 -3.15 -23.11
CA VAL A 231 -6.56 -3.91 -22.21
C VAL A 231 -7.82 -3.11 -21.90
N GLY A 232 -7.68 -1.85 -21.48
CA GLY A 232 -8.81 -0.97 -21.18
C GLY A 232 -9.70 -0.68 -22.39
N SER A 233 -9.12 -0.54 -23.59
CA SER A 233 -9.89 -0.33 -24.82
C SER A 233 -10.65 -1.59 -25.25
N GLN A 234 -10.08 -2.78 -25.04
CA GLN A 234 -10.76 -4.05 -25.29
C GLN A 234 -11.89 -4.27 -24.27
N LEU A 235 -11.65 -3.99 -22.99
CA LEU A 235 -12.67 -4.10 -21.93
C LEU A 235 -13.88 -3.19 -22.19
N GLN A 236 -13.62 -1.97 -22.66
CA GLN A 236 -14.64 -0.99 -23.06
C GLN A 236 -15.52 -1.48 -24.23
N LYS A 237 -14.92 -2.18 -25.19
CA LYS A 237 -15.61 -2.70 -26.40
C LYS A 237 -16.29 -4.05 -26.16
N HIS A 238 -15.94 -4.75 -25.08
CA HIS A 238 -16.40 -6.10 -24.82
C HIS A 238 -17.93 -6.15 -24.61
N SER A 239 -18.61 -7.04 -25.32
CA SER A 239 -20.07 -7.10 -25.38
C SER A 239 -20.70 -7.41 -24.01
N THR A 240 -20.06 -8.26 -23.20
CA THR A 240 -20.55 -8.60 -21.85
C THR A 240 -20.38 -7.45 -20.86
N SER A 241 -19.43 -6.52 -21.09
CA SER A 241 -19.28 -5.31 -20.27
C SER A 241 -20.55 -4.46 -20.34
N ALA A 242 -21.19 -4.32 -21.51
CA ALA A 242 -22.41 -3.51 -21.64
C ALA A 242 -23.61 -4.09 -20.88
N VAL A 243 -23.70 -5.42 -20.73
CA VAL A 243 -24.74 -6.06 -19.91
C VAL A 243 -24.41 -5.88 -18.43
N ARG A 244 -23.17 -6.17 -18.03
CA ARG A 244 -22.70 -6.02 -16.65
C ARG A 244 -22.87 -4.60 -16.12
N LEU A 245 -22.43 -3.59 -16.87
CA LEU A 245 -22.51 -2.17 -16.50
C LEU A 245 -23.95 -1.69 -16.25
N ARG A 246 -24.96 -2.35 -16.85
CA ARG A 246 -26.38 -2.01 -16.63
C ARG A 246 -26.94 -2.58 -15.32
N ASN A 247 -26.36 -3.68 -14.84
CA ASN A 247 -26.86 -4.43 -13.69
C ASN A 247 -25.97 -4.28 -12.45
N ALA A 248 -24.82 -3.62 -12.58
CA ALA A 248 -23.87 -3.40 -11.49
C ALA A 248 -24.46 -2.53 -10.37
N GLU A 249 -24.16 -2.91 -9.12
CA GLU A 249 -24.68 -2.27 -7.90
C GLU A 249 -23.74 -1.17 -7.38
N HIS A 250 -22.47 -1.17 -7.77
CA HIS A 250 -21.44 -0.29 -7.20
C HIS A 250 -20.62 0.42 -8.28
N ASP A 251 -20.31 1.69 -8.05
CA ASP A 251 -19.38 2.45 -8.87
C ASP A 251 -17.94 2.24 -8.39
N MET A 252 -17.00 2.11 -9.33
CA MET A 252 -15.58 1.85 -9.06
C MET A 252 -14.71 2.58 -10.07
N SER A 253 -13.53 3.02 -9.66
CA SER A 253 -12.48 3.45 -10.59
C SER A 253 -11.50 2.31 -10.84
N LEU A 254 -11.32 1.88 -12.09
CA LEU A 254 -10.34 0.87 -12.47
C LEU A 254 -9.11 1.57 -13.07
N LEU A 255 -7.98 1.45 -12.39
CA LEU A 255 -6.70 2.03 -12.80
C LEU A 255 -5.74 0.92 -13.27
N LEU A 256 -5.48 0.88 -14.59
CA LEU A 256 -4.58 -0.08 -15.23
C LEU A 256 -3.22 0.58 -15.49
N ILE A 257 -2.12 -0.04 -15.05
CA ILE A 257 -0.78 0.52 -15.17
C ILE A 257 0.21 -0.50 -15.73
N ASP A 258 1.05 -0.09 -16.67
CA ASP A 258 2.13 -0.93 -17.20
C ASP A 258 3.37 -0.88 -16.30
N ARG A 259 3.89 -2.04 -15.90
CA ARG A 259 5.10 -2.15 -15.06
C ARG A 259 6.35 -1.60 -15.72
N ASN A 260 6.48 -1.73 -17.05
CA ASN A 260 7.66 -1.28 -17.79
C ASN A 260 7.88 0.25 -17.79
N LEU A 261 6.92 1.01 -17.25
CA LEU A 261 7.05 2.45 -17.02
C LEU A 261 8.01 2.76 -15.86
N ASP A 262 8.20 1.83 -14.92
CA ASP A 262 9.11 1.99 -13.80
C ASP A 262 9.54 0.62 -13.27
N LEU A 263 10.79 0.23 -13.55
CA LEU A 263 11.40 -0.99 -13.00
C LEU A 263 12.36 -0.69 -11.85
N CYS A 264 12.55 0.57 -11.45
CA CYS A 264 13.45 0.90 -10.35
C CYS A 264 12.90 0.36 -9.02
N GLY A 265 11.63 0.64 -8.72
CA GLY A 265 10.98 0.21 -7.48
C GLY A 265 11.10 -1.29 -7.20
N PRO A 266 10.74 -2.16 -8.17
CA PRO A 266 10.90 -3.61 -8.02
C PRO A 266 12.34 -4.10 -7.82
N LEU A 267 13.34 -3.36 -8.30
CA LEU A 267 14.76 -3.71 -8.17
C LEU A 267 15.40 -3.17 -6.88
N MET A 268 14.78 -2.19 -6.23
CA MET A 268 15.24 -1.63 -4.96
C MET A 268 14.67 -2.41 -3.76
N VAL A 269 15.10 -3.66 -3.61
CA VAL A 269 14.79 -4.47 -2.42
C VAL A 269 15.70 -4.01 -1.28
N SER A 270 15.22 -3.10 -0.43
CA SER A 270 15.99 -2.63 0.72
C SER A 270 15.77 -3.53 1.95
N PRO A 271 16.81 -4.13 2.53
CA PRO A 271 16.76 -4.74 3.87
C PRO A 271 16.64 -3.71 5.00
N ALA A 272 16.66 -2.40 4.71
CA ALA A 272 16.55 -1.33 5.69
C ALA A 272 15.10 -0.90 5.99
N VAL A 273 14.94 -0.01 6.99
CA VAL A 273 13.72 0.40 7.72
C VAL A 273 12.46 0.68 6.88
N HIS A 274 12.58 0.98 5.59
CA HIS A 274 11.45 1.32 4.71
C HIS A 274 10.99 0.18 3.78
N GLY A 275 11.68 -0.97 3.77
CA GLY A 275 11.33 -2.15 2.98
C GLY A 275 10.11 -2.94 3.50
N SER A 276 9.74 -3.95 2.72
CA SER A 276 8.78 -5.01 3.08
C SER A 276 9.58 -6.29 3.36
N LEU A 277 9.32 -6.97 4.48
CA LEU A 277 9.99 -8.25 4.76
C LEU A 277 9.57 -9.31 3.73
N MET A 278 8.35 -9.23 3.22
CA MET A 278 7.88 -10.12 2.15
C MET A 278 8.74 -10.01 0.89
N ASP A 279 9.17 -8.81 0.50
CA ASP A 279 10.03 -8.64 -0.68
C ASP A 279 11.41 -9.27 -0.43
N GLN A 280 12.00 -9.03 0.75
CA GLN A 280 13.25 -9.66 1.14
C GLN A 280 13.13 -11.19 1.09
N ILE A 281 12.04 -11.75 1.63
CA ILE A 281 11.78 -13.19 1.61
C ILE A 281 11.71 -13.72 0.17
N LYS A 282 10.95 -13.08 -0.73
CA LYS A 282 10.86 -13.48 -2.15
C LYS A 282 12.18 -13.37 -2.90
N SER A 283 13.09 -12.48 -2.48
CA SER A 283 14.43 -12.37 -3.09
C SER A 283 15.41 -13.44 -2.62
N VAL A 284 15.26 -13.95 -1.40
CA VAL A 284 16.23 -14.91 -0.83
C VAL A 284 15.76 -16.36 -0.89
N LEU A 285 14.49 -16.63 -0.62
CA LEU A 285 13.92 -17.96 -0.62
C LEU A 285 13.47 -18.36 -2.04
N PRO A 286 13.60 -19.64 -2.43
CA PRO A 286 13.11 -20.11 -3.72
C PRO A 286 11.58 -20.04 -3.78
N PRO A 287 10.98 -19.82 -4.96
CA PRO A 287 9.54 -19.92 -5.14
C PRO A 287 9.07 -21.34 -4.78
N LEU A 288 7.86 -21.46 -4.23
CA LEU A 288 7.24 -22.78 -4.11
C LEU A 288 7.01 -23.33 -5.54
N PRO A 289 7.33 -24.61 -5.83
CA PRO A 289 7.19 -25.15 -7.18
C PRO A 289 5.81 -24.86 -7.77
N SER A 290 5.79 -24.37 -9.02
CA SER A 290 4.58 -23.98 -9.77
C SER A 290 3.75 -22.84 -9.15
N HIS A 291 4.26 -22.16 -8.12
CA HIS A 291 3.65 -20.96 -7.53
C HIS A 291 4.43 -19.69 -7.88
N SER A 292 3.71 -18.60 -8.11
CA SER A 292 4.24 -17.27 -8.42
C SER A 292 4.20 -16.31 -7.22
N VAL A 293 3.31 -16.58 -6.25
CA VAL A 293 3.10 -15.74 -5.08
C VAL A 293 3.93 -16.22 -3.88
N ASP A 294 3.91 -17.52 -3.61
CA ASP A 294 4.46 -18.14 -2.40
C ASP A 294 5.91 -18.62 -2.56
N VAL A 295 6.56 -18.95 -1.44
CA VAL A 295 7.94 -19.42 -1.38
C VAL A 295 8.02 -20.81 -0.74
N ALA A 296 9.04 -21.57 -1.11
CA ALA A 296 9.33 -22.85 -0.45
C ALA A 296 10.12 -22.60 0.85
N ILE A 297 9.51 -22.97 1.97
CA ILE A 297 10.09 -22.89 3.31
C ILE A 297 10.72 -24.24 3.65
N ASP A 298 12.00 -24.28 3.98
CA ASP A 298 12.66 -25.54 4.34
C ASP A 298 12.32 -25.97 5.77
N MET A 299 11.45 -26.97 5.91
CA MET A 299 11.07 -27.57 7.20
C MET A 299 11.90 -28.82 7.56
N SER A 300 12.86 -29.22 6.72
CA SER A 300 13.60 -30.49 6.88
C SER A 300 14.34 -30.59 8.21
N SER A 301 14.88 -29.47 8.70
CA SER A 301 15.59 -29.38 9.98
C SER A 301 14.72 -29.79 11.17
N LEU A 302 13.42 -29.52 11.12
CA LEU A 302 12.46 -29.90 12.16
C LEU A 302 11.92 -31.32 11.96
N CYS A 303 11.75 -31.76 10.71
CA CYS A 303 11.17 -33.06 10.40
C CYS A 303 12.16 -34.22 10.56
N PHE A 304 13.39 -34.07 10.08
CA PHE A 304 14.36 -35.16 9.99
C PHE A 304 15.71 -34.80 10.64
N GLY A 305 16.02 -33.51 10.77
CA GLY A 305 17.32 -32.98 11.15
C GLY A 305 18.15 -32.61 9.92
N SER A 306 18.96 -31.55 10.01
CA SER A 306 19.74 -31.02 8.89
C SER A 306 20.68 -32.07 8.29
N GLY A 307 20.60 -32.31 6.98
CA GLY A 307 21.54 -33.18 6.25
C GLY A 307 21.27 -34.69 6.33
N VAL A 308 20.06 -35.11 6.73
CA VAL A 308 19.67 -36.52 6.68
C VAL A 308 19.36 -36.93 5.24
N GLU A 309 20.08 -37.92 4.71
CA GLU A 309 19.72 -38.60 3.47
C GLU A 309 18.89 -39.85 3.77
N VAL A 310 17.70 -39.95 3.17
CA VAL A 310 16.87 -41.15 3.18
C VAL A 310 17.02 -41.84 1.83
N ASN A 311 17.61 -43.03 1.80
CA ASN A 311 17.87 -43.80 0.58
C ASN A 311 18.68 -43.04 -0.50
N GLY A 312 19.62 -42.19 -0.10
CA GLY A 312 20.43 -41.39 -1.02
C GLY A 312 19.74 -40.12 -1.55
N TYR A 313 18.57 -39.78 -1.00
CA TYR A 313 17.85 -38.53 -1.29
C TYR A 313 17.77 -37.68 -0.04
N THR A 314 18.05 -36.38 -0.15
CA THR A 314 17.71 -35.42 0.90
C THR A 314 16.19 -35.22 0.89
N PRO A 315 15.43 -35.62 1.94
CA PRO A 315 14.01 -35.40 1.97
C PRO A 315 13.73 -33.90 2.10
N VAL A 316 13.11 -33.33 1.06
CA VAL A 316 12.63 -31.95 1.09
C VAL A 316 11.27 -31.96 1.77
N SER A 317 11.11 -31.20 2.85
CA SER A 317 9.82 -30.94 3.48
C SER A 317 9.47 -29.48 3.22
N PRO A 318 8.92 -29.13 2.05
CA PRO A 318 8.63 -27.75 1.72
C PRO A 318 7.38 -27.30 2.47
N GLY A 319 7.50 -26.22 3.24
CA GLY A 319 6.39 -25.42 3.73
C GLY A 319 6.13 -24.21 2.83
N CYS A 320 5.13 -23.40 3.21
CA CYS A 320 4.70 -22.21 2.49
C CYS A 320 4.08 -21.18 3.46
N PHE A 321 3.87 -19.93 3.03
CA PHE A 321 3.14 -18.95 3.85
C PHE A 321 1.64 -19.08 3.73
N HIS A 322 1.16 -19.74 2.68
CA HIS A 322 -0.26 -19.91 2.47
C HIS A 322 -0.93 -20.70 3.60
N ASP A 323 -1.88 -20.03 4.26
CA ASP A 323 -2.93 -20.64 5.08
C ASP A 323 -4.18 -19.76 4.87
N PRO A 324 -5.33 -20.30 4.40
CA PRO A 324 -6.52 -19.51 4.06
C PRO A 324 -7.04 -18.63 5.21
N GLU A 325 -6.84 -19.07 6.45
CA GLU A 325 -7.27 -18.32 7.65
C GLU A 325 -6.23 -17.31 8.13
N SER A 326 -5.02 -17.35 7.57
CA SER A 326 -3.92 -16.48 7.98
C SER A 326 -3.82 -15.21 7.15
N GLU A 327 -3.23 -14.19 7.76
CA GLU A 327 -2.91 -12.92 7.12
C GLU A 327 -1.38 -12.70 7.11
N TRP A 328 -0.60 -13.79 7.00
CA TRP A 328 0.87 -13.70 7.12
C TRP A 328 1.48 -12.85 6.03
N VAL A 329 1.11 -13.07 4.77
CA VAL A 329 1.65 -12.28 3.65
C VAL A 329 1.34 -10.79 3.83
N ASP A 330 0.11 -10.44 4.23
CA ASP A 330 -0.30 -9.06 4.51
C ASP A 330 0.48 -8.47 5.71
N THR A 331 0.66 -9.25 6.78
CA THR A 331 1.45 -8.88 7.96
C THR A 331 2.91 -8.60 7.58
N LEU A 332 3.52 -9.46 6.76
CA LEU A 332 4.92 -9.35 6.32
C LEU A 332 5.14 -8.15 5.38
N ILE A 333 4.09 -7.69 4.70
CA ILE A 333 4.10 -6.48 3.87
C ILE A 333 4.02 -5.23 4.75
N HIS A 334 3.02 -5.16 5.65
CA HIS A 334 2.68 -3.90 6.31
C HIS A 334 3.43 -3.63 7.61
N ARG A 335 3.76 -4.67 8.40
CA ARG A 335 4.40 -4.50 9.71
C ARG A 335 5.85 -4.00 9.56
N PRO A 336 6.34 -3.12 10.47
CA PRO A 336 7.76 -2.77 10.50
C PRO A 336 8.64 -4.01 10.72
N MET A 337 9.74 -4.12 9.97
CA MET A 337 10.62 -5.31 10.02
C MET A 337 11.15 -5.60 11.43
N SER A 338 11.46 -4.55 12.20
CA SER A 338 11.93 -4.65 13.59
C SER A 338 10.89 -5.24 14.55
N GLU A 339 9.61 -5.25 14.19
CA GLU A 339 8.52 -5.76 15.02
C GLU A 339 8.09 -7.18 14.65
N ILE A 340 8.45 -7.68 13.45
CA ILE A 340 7.95 -8.98 12.97
C ILE A 340 8.43 -10.14 13.84
N VAL A 341 9.72 -10.19 14.19
CA VAL A 341 10.27 -11.25 15.06
C VAL A 341 9.64 -11.22 16.47
N PRO A 342 9.56 -10.06 17.17
CA PRO A 342 8.80 -9.96 18.41
C PRO A 342 7.33 -10.39 18.28
N TYR A 343 6.68 -10.02 17.18
CA TYR A 343 5.28 -10.37 16.92
C TYR A 343 5.08 -11.87 16.76
N LEU A 344 5.90 -12.52 15.93
CA LEU A 344 5.85 -13.97 15.73
C LEU A 344 6.15 -14.74 17.02
N PHE A 345 7.17 -14.31 17.77
CA PHE A 345 7.48 -14.91 19.07
C PHE A 345 6.30 -14.85 20.03
N LYS A 346 5.66 -13.68 20.14
CA LYS A 346 4.48 -13.50 21.00
C LYS A 346 3.33 -14.42 20.55
N ARG A 347 2.99 -14.41 19.27
CA ARG A 347 1.90 -15.22 18.71
C ARG A 347 2.16 -16.73 18.87
N LEU A 348 3.41 -17.17 18.69
CA LEU A 348 3.78 -18.57 18.87
C LEU A 348 3.75 -18.98 20.34
N SER A 349 4.22 -18.10 21.24
CA SER A 349 4.14 -18.30 22.68
C SER A 349 2.69 -18.40 23.16
N GLU A 350 1.80 -17.57 22.65
CA GLU A 350 0.36 -17.62 22.91
C GLU A 350 -0.25 -18.95 22.43
N ALA A 351 0.08 -19.38 21.21
CA ALA A 351 -0.38 -20.66 20.66
C ALA A 351 0.09 -21.87 21.50
N LEU A 352 1.28 -21.77 22.08
CA LEU A 352 1.88 -22.78 22.96
C LEU A 352 1.49 -22.64 24.45
N ASN A 353 0.66 -21.64 24.80
CA ASN A 353 0.26 -21.31 26.18
C ASN A 353 1.43 -20.98 27.14
N LEU A 354 2.47 -20.33 26.64
CA LEU A 354 3.62 -19.87 27.42
C LEU A 354 3.36 -18.48 28.03
N LYS A 355 3.78 -18.28 29.29
CA LYS A 355 3.49 -17.05 30.05
C LYS A 355 4.64 -16.05 30.10
N ASP A 356 5.87 -16.50 29.89
CA ASP A 356 7.06 -15.67 30.00
C ASP A 356 7.48 -15.14 28.63
N ILE A 357 7.36 -13.82 28.43
CA ILE A 357 7.84 -13.14 27.22
C ILE A 357 9.05 -12.29 27.61
N PRO A 358 10.24 -12.51 27.01
CA PRO A 358 11.41 -11.69 27.26
C PRO A 358 11.14 -10.22 26.95
N ALA A 359 11.72 -9.31 27.76
CA ALA A 359 11.59 -7.86 27.53
C ALA A 359 12.16 -7.41 26.16
N LYS A 360 13.11 -8.15 25.59
CA LYS A 360 13.65 -7.95 24.24
C LYS A 360 13.73 -9.28 23.51
N VAL A 361 12.91 -9.45 22.48
CA VAL A 361 12.92 -10.63 21.61
C VAL A 361 13.95 -10.46 20.50
N THR A 362 14.69 -11.53 20.18
CA THR A 362 15.70 -11.59 19.12
C THR A 362 15.37 -12.75 18.17
N GLN A 363 16.06 -12.80 17.02
CA GLN A 363 15.94 -13.95 16.11
C GLN A 363 16.31 -15.26 16.79
N GLN A 364 17.36 -15.25 17.62
CA GLN A 364 17.77 -16.43 18.38
C GLN A 364 16.69 -16.91 19.34
N HIS A 365 16.00 -16.00 20.05
CA HIS A 365 14.90 -16.39 20.94
C HIS A 365 13.76 -17.09 20.18
N LEU A 366 13.41 -16.61 18.99
CA LEU A 366 12.40 -17.26 18.15
C LEU A 366 12.88 -18.62 17.63
N GLN A 367 14.15 -18.72 17.21
CA GLN A 367 14.75 -19.98 16.79
C GLN A 367 14.75 -21.01 17.93
N ASP A 368 15.15 -20.61 19.14
CA ASP A 368 15.17 -21.47 20.32
C ASP A 368 13.77 -21.97 20.66
N LEU A 369 12.76 -21.08 20.59
CA LEU A 369 11.36 -21.44 20.83
C LEU A 369 10.85 -22.46 19.80
N VAL A 370 11.17 -22.26 18.52
CA VAL A 370 10.80 -23.18 17.44
C VAL A 370 11.46 -24.55 17.66
N THR A 371 12.78 -24.59 17.89
CA THR A 371 13.50 -25.84 18.09
C THR A 371 13.05 -26.58 19.35
N ALA A 372 12.80 -25.88 20.47
CA ALA A 372 12.42 -26.50 21.73
C ALA A 372 11.06 -27.22 21.70
N HIS A 373 10.12 -26.75 20.88
CA HIS A 373 8.74 -27.25 20.87
C HIS A 373 8.38 -28.10 19.65
N PHE A 374 9.06 -27.87 18.52
CA PHE A 374 8.69 -28.49 17.25
C PHE A 374 9.70 -29.52 16.73
N ASP A 375 10.95 -29.58 17.21
CA ASP A 375 11.93 -30.55 16.71
C ASP A 375 11.40 -31.99 16.81
N LYS A 376 11.21 -32.65 15.65
CA LYS A 376 10.67 -34.00 15.48
C LYS A 376 9.32 -34.25 16.17
N ASN A 377 8.57 -33.18 16.45
CA ASN A 377 7.26 -33.25 17.10
C ASN A 377 6.13 -32.98 16.12
N TYR A 378 5.80 -34.00 15.31
CA TYR A 378 4.82 -33.87 14.23
C TYR A 378 3.42 -33.46 14.71
N GLU A 379 2.99 -33.91 15.89
CA GLU A 379 1.68 -33.53 16.46
C GLU A 379 1.61 -32.03 16.75
N MET A 380 2.67 -31.45 17.34
CA MET A 380 2.74 -30.01 17.57
C MET A 380 2.86 -29.23 16.26
N MET A 381 3.64 -29.74 15.30
CA MET A 381 3.77 -29.11 13.98
C MET A 381 2.41 -29.04 13.28
N GLU A 382 1.68 -30.15 13.20
CA GLU A 382 0.37 -30.22 12.54
C GLU A 382 -0.61 -29.22 13.15
N LYS A 383 -0.65 -29.14 14.49
CA LYS A 383 -1.54 -28.24 15.22
C LYS A 383 -1.25 -26.74 15.01
N HIS A 384 0.01 -26.38 14.74
CA HIS A 384 0.46 -24.99 14.67
C HIS A 384 1.19 -24.65 13.36
N LEU A 385 0.88 -25.39 12.28
CA LEU A 385 1.65 -25.40 11.04
C LEU A 385 1.76 -24.02 10.39
N SER A 386 0.66 -23.26 10.37
CA SER A 386 0.60 -21.91 9.80
C SER A 386 1.60 -20.95 10.43
N ILE A 387 1.57 -20.78 11.76
CA ILE A 387 2.47 -19.88 12.47
C ILE A 387 3.91 -20.40 12.52
N LEU A 388 4.07 -21.72 12.55
CA LEU A 388 5.38 -22.37 12.51
C LEU A 388 6.09 -22.08 11.18
N GLN A 389 5.41 -22.33 10.05
CA GLN A 389 5.94 -22.04 8.72
C GLN A 389 6.29 -20.57 8.58
N ALA A 390 5.40 -19.65 9.03
CA ALA A 390 5.69 -18.22 9.01
C ALA A 390 6.96 -17.87 9.82
N SER A 391 7.13 -18.48 10.99
CA SER A 391 8.31 -18.29 11.85
C SER A 391 9.59 -18.81 11.20
N VAL A 392 9.57 -20.04 10.66
CA VAL A 392 10.72 -20.65 9.97
C VAL A 392 11.08 -19.89 8.70
N GLY A 393 10.09 -19.48 7.90
CA GLY A 393 10.32 -18.70 6.69
C GLY A 393 11.00 -17.36 6.97
N VAL A 394 10.56 -16.64 8.02
CA VAL A 394 11.19 -15.40 8.47
C VAL A 394 12.62 -15.64 8.96
N LEU A 395 12.85 -16.67 9.79
CA LEU A 395 14.18 -17.01 10.29
C LEU A 395 15.16 -17.36 9.16
N SER A 396 14.71 -18.17 8.20
CA SER A 396 15.50 -18.56 7.02
C SER A 396 15.84 -17.37 6.13
N ALA A 397 14.89 -16.47 5.91
CA ALA A 397 15.13 -15.28 5.10
C ALA A 397 16.12 -14.31 5.77
N LEU A 398 15.96 -14.04 7.06
CA LEU A 398 16.85 -13.15 7.82
C LEU A 398 18.27 -13.72 7.96
N SER A 399 18.41 -15.03 8.03
CA SER A 399 19.70 -15.73 8.17
C SER A 399 20.39 -16.04 6.82
N SER A 400 19.75 -15.71 5.70
CA SER A 400 20.25 -16.05 4.37
C SER A 400 21.51 -15.27 4.01
N LYS A 401 22.53 -15.99 3.47
CA LYS A 401 23.76 -15.37 2.95
C LYS A 401 23.49 -14.44 1.76
N LYS A 402 22.41 -14.67 1.00
CA LYS A 402 22.01 -13.82 -0.13
C LYS A 402 21.70 -12.38 0.28
N ASN A 403 21.41 -12.11 1.56
CA ASN A 403 21.21 -10.74 2.05
C ASN A 403 22.47 -9.89 1.84
N ASN A 404 23.67 -10.47 1.99
CA ASN A 404 24.92 -9.75 1.74
C ASN A 404 25.03 -9.34 0.26
N ASP A 405 24.63 -10.24 -0.66
CA ASP A 405 24.64 -9.95 -2.09
C ASP A 405 23.66 -8.81 -2.43
N LEU A 406 22.47 -8.83 -1.82
CA LEU A 406 21.46 -7.76 -1.97
C LEU A 406 21.95 -6.43 -1.41
N GLU A 407 22.64 -6.41 -0.26
CA GLU A 407 23.24 -5.19 0.31
C GLU A 407 24.31 -4.58 -0.60
N VAL A 408 25.13 -5.42 -1.25
CA VAL A 408 26.13 -4.94 -2.24
C VAL A 408 25.42 -4.32 -3.44
N VAL A 409 24.38 -4.97 -3.98
CA VAL A 409 23.58 -4.44 -5.09
C VAL A 409 22.90 -3.12 -4.68
N GLU A 410 22.30 -3.04 -3.50
CA GLU A 410 21.66 -1.83 -2.99
C GLU A 410 22.67 -0.67 -2.85
N SER A 411 23.88 -0.96 -2.35
CA SER A 411 24.96 0.02 -2.26
C SER A 411 25.35 0.59 -3.63
N LEU A 412 25.44 -0.27 -4.65
CA LEU A 412 25.73 0.14 -6.02
C LEU A 412 24.57 0.92 -6.65
N GLN A 413 23.31 0.53 -6.40
CA GLN A 413 22.14 1.29 -6.84
C GLN A 413 22.12 2.70 -6.23
N LYS A 414 22.41 2.83 -4.93
CA LYS A 414 22.54 4.13 -4.24
C LYS A 414 23.67 4.96 -4.85
N MET A 415 24.82 4.36 -5.11
CA MET A 415 25.95 5.03 -5.75
C MET A 415 25.58 5.53 -7.15
N ILE A 416 24.97 4.68 -7.98
CA ILE A 416 24.46 5.04 -9.32
C ILE A 416 23.47 6.21 -9.23
N LEU A 417 22.51 6.15 -8.30
CA LEU A 417 21.53 7.23 -8.09
C LEU A 417 22.21 8.56 -7.74
N GLN A 418 23.20 8.55 -6.83
CA GLN A 418 23.91 9.77 -6.45
C GLN A 418 24.85 10.30 -7.55
N SER A 419 25.45 9.42 -8.35
CA SER A 419 26.32 9.82 -9.47
C SER A 419 25.56 10.48 -10.61
N VAL A 420 24.31 10.05 -10.89
CA VAL A 420 23.44 10.74 -11.84
C VAL A 420 23.10 12.16 -11.36
N ALA A 421 23.09 12.38 -10.04
CA ALA A 421 22.82 13.68 -9.44
C ALA A 421 23.98 14.68 -9.69
N ALA A 422 25.20 14.29 -9.34
CA ALA A 422 26.32 15.23 -9.17
C ALA A 422 26.71 16.06 -10.41
N GLU A 423 26.42 15.59 -11.63
CA GLU A 423 26.90 16.20 -12.88
C GLU A 423 25.83 16.59 -13.90
N ASP A 424 24.53 16.47 -13.59
CA ASP A 424 23.46 16.55 -14.61
C ASP A 424 23.71 15.60 -15.81
N GLY A 425 24.34 14.44 -15.56
CA GLY A 425 24.82 13.51 -16.58
C GLY A 425 24.96 12.08 -16.09
N THR A 426 25.22 11.12 -16.99
CA THR A 426 25.30 9.69 -16.63
C THR A 426 26.72 9.12 -16.60
N ASN A 427 27.75 9.92 -16.89
CA ASN A 427 29.09 9.42 -17.17
C ASN A 427 29.69 8.63 -15.99
N GLU A 428 29.65 9.20 -14.80
CA GLU A 428 30.17 8.55 -13.59
C GLU A 428 29.37 7.28 -13.25
N ALA A 429 28.04 7.31 -13.41
CA ALA A 429 27.19 6.13 -13.20
C ALA A 429 27.54 4.98 -14.16
N PHE A 430 27.85 5.28 -15.43
CA PHE A 430 28.34 4.29 -16.40
C PHE A 430 29.71 3.74 -16.01
N GLN A 431 30.62 4.58 -15.53
CA GLN A 431 31.94 4.14 -15.04
C GLN A 431 31.80 3.20 -13.84
N HIS A 432 30.91 3.51 -12.90
CA HIS A 432 30.60 2.64 -11.76
C HIS A 432 30.04 1.28 -12.21
N LEU A 433 29.19 1.24 -13.23
CA LEU A 433 28.71 -0.02 -13.82
C LEU A 433 29.80 -0.81 -14.53
N ILE A 434 30.65 -0.15 -15.32
CA ILE A 434 31.80 -0.81 -15.97
C ILE A 434 32.69 -1.44 -14.89
N GLY A 435 33.03 -0.69 -13.84
CA GLY A 435 33.77 -1.19 -12.69
C GLY A 435 33.05 -2.36 -12.00
N ALA A 436 31.74 -2.27 -11.81
CA ALA A 436 30.95 -3.35 -11.22
C ALA A 436 30.99 -4.64 -12.05
N VAL A 437 31.03 -4.55 -13.39
CA VAL A 437 31.14 -5.74 -14.27
C VAL A 437 32.55 -6.32 -14.24
N LEU A 438 33.59 -5.47 -14.33
CA LEU A 438 34.99 -5.88 -14.31
C LEU A 438 35.39 -6.52 -12.99
N GLU A 439 34.99 -5.92 -11.87
CA GLU A 439 35.31 -6.35 -10.50
C GLU A 439 34.23 -7.24 -9.89
N ARG A 440 33.28 -7.74 -10.69
CA ARG A 440 32.07 -8.43 -10.19
C ARG A 440 32.40 -9.58 -9.24
N ARG A 441 33.48 -10.35 -9.52
CA ARG A 441 33.87 -11.52 -8.72
C ARG A 441 34.40 -11.13 -7.36
N ASP A 442 35.19 -10.06 -7.31
CA ASP A 442 35.74 -9.52 -6.06
C ASP A 442 34.62 -8.93 -5.18
N ARG A 443 33.56 -8.44 -5.82
CA ARG A 443 32.35 -7.90 -5.18
C ARG A 443 31.27 -8.95 -4.89
N GLY A 444 31.45 -10.21 -5.28
CA GLY A 444 30.45 -11.27 -5.09
C GLY A 444 29.22 -11.20 -6.00
N LEU A 445 29.26 -10.40 -7.08
CA LEU A 445 28.15 -10.18 -7.99
C LEU A 445 28.04 -11.29 -9.05
N ASN A 446 26.84 -11.85 -9.19
CA ASN A 446 26.50 -12.79 -10.26
C ASN A 446 25.96 -12.07 -11.52
N VAL A 447 25.70 -12.82 -12.58
CA VAL A 447 25.21 -12.30 -13.86
C VAL A 447 23.87 -11.56 -13.68
N ASP A 448 22.95 -12.14 -12.90
CA ASP A 448 21.62 -11.56 -12.64
C ASP A 448 21.72 -10.20 -11.94
N SER A 449 22.70 -10.04 -11.03
CA SER A 449 22.98 -8.79 -10.33
C SER A 449 23.44 -7.70 -11.30
N ILE A 450 24.28 -8.05 -12.28
CA ILE A 450 24.73 -7.11 -13.31
C ILE A 450 23.57 -6.67 -14.19
N PHE A 451 22.75 -7.59 -14.69
CA PHE A 451 21.57 -7.22 -15.48
C PHE A 451 20.56 -6.41 -14.66
N SER A 452 20.38 -6.72 -13.37
CA SER A 452 19.57 -5.90 -12.45
C SER A 452 20.07 -4.46 -12.36
N LEU A 453 21.39 -4.26 -12.21
CA LEU A 453 21.99 -2.92 -12.18
C LEU A 453 21.86 -2.17 -13.52
N LEU A 454 21.97 -2.87 -14.66
CA LEU A 454 21.72 -2.31 -15.99
C LEU A 454 20.27 -1.84 -16.14
N VAL A 455 19.31 -2.71 -15.80
CA VAL A 455 17.88 -2.38 -15.86
C VAL A 455 17.56 -1.23 -14.91
N PHE A 456 18.14 -1.22 -13.71
CA PHE A 456 17.99 -0.14 -12.75
C PHE A 456 18.45 1.20 -13.33
N LEU A 457 19.67 1.29 -13.88
CA LEU A 457 20.17 2.53 -14.46
C LEU A 457 19.28 3.01 -15.60
N TYR A 458 18.97 2.17 -16.58
CA TYR A 458 18.18 2.58 -17.76
C TYR A 458 16.71 2.86 -17.42
N SER A 459 16.16 2.21 -16.38
CA SER A 459 14.85 2.58 -15.85
C SER A 459 14.90 3.92 -15.11
N LEU A 460 16.00 4.23 -14.41
CA LEU A 460 16.17 5.45 -13.62
C LEU A 460 16.38 6.65 -14.54
N VAL A 461 17.29 6.53 -15.50
CA VAL A 461 17.69 7.65 -16.37
C VAL A 461 16.74 7.77 -17.55
N GLY A 462 15.85 8.75 -17.49
CA GLY A 462 15.02 9.14 -18.64
C GLY A 462 15.81 9.87 -19.72
N ARG A 463 15.11 10.47 -20.70
CA ARG A 463 15.76 11.31 -21.74
C ARG A 463 16.37 12.60 -21.21
N GLN A 464 16.05 13.00 -19.97
CA GLN A 464 16.61 14.20 -19.36
C GLN A 464 18.13 14.11 -19.18
N PHE A 465 18.68 12.90 -19.06
CA PHE A 465 20.11 12.68 -18.95
C PHE A 465 20.67 12.22 -20.29
N ASN A 466 21.79 12.83 -20.71
CA ASN A 466 22.51 12.40 -21.90
C ASN A 466 23.42 11.21 -21.58
N ILE A 467 23.50 10.24 -22.51
CA ILE A 467 24.40 9.08 -22.39
C ILE A 467 25.51 9.24 -23.42
N ASP A 468 26.77 9.18 -22.97
CA ASP A 468 27.93 9.15 -23.85
C ASP A 468 27.98 7.81 -24.59
N GLN A 469 27.92 7.86 -25.92
CA GLN A 469 27.90 6.67 -26.78
C GLN A 469 29.17 5.83 -26.67
N ASN A 470 30.32 6.44 -26.35
CA ASN A 470 31.56 5.69 -26.15
C ASN A 470 31.53 4.92 -24.83
N LEU A 471 30.95 5.50 -23.78
CA LEU A 471 30.78 4.82 -22.49
C LEU A 471 29.77 3.68 -22.58
N GLU A 472 28.65 3.90 -23.27
CA GLU A 472 27.65 2.86 -23.51
C GLU A 472 28.24 1.70 -24.33
N LYS A 473 29.03 2.01 -25.36
CA LYS A 473 29.77 1.00 -26.12
C LYS A 473 30.77 0.24 -25.24
N GLY A 474 31.55 0.95 -24.42
CA GLY A 474 32.50 0.33 -23.50
C GLY A 474 31.83 -0.61 -22.49
N LEU A 475 30.70 -0.19 -21.91
CA LEU A 475 29.90 -1.04 -21.02
C LEU A 475 29.38 -2.29 -21.74
N LYS A 476 28.90 -2.15 -22.98
CA LYS A 476 28.46 -3.26 -23.81
C LYS A 476 29.57 -4.26 -24.09
N ASP A 477 30.77 -3.78 -24.45
CA ASP A 477 31.93 -4.62 -24.74
C ASP A 477 32.34 -5.46 -23.51
N VAL A 478 32.33 -4.86 -22.32
CA VAL A 478 32.65 -5.57 -21.06
C VAL A 478 31.56 -6.58 -20.69
N VAL A 479 30.27 -6.27 -20.91
CA VAL A 479 29.16 -7.21 -20.69
C VAL A 479 29.24 -8.39 -21.67
N LEU A 480 29.62 -8.14 -22.92
CA LEU A 480 29.82 -9.18 -23.93
C LEU A 480 30.94 -10.14 -23.52
N GLU A 481 32.09 -9.61 -23.07
CA GLU A 481 33.19 -10.42 -22.56
C GLU A 481 32.75 -11.26 -21.35
N MET A 482 32.05 -10.65 -20.39
CA MET A 482 31.48 -11.34 -19.23
C MET A 482 30.59 -12.51 -19.65
N MET A 483 29.66 -12.30 -20.58
CA MET A 483 28.72 -13.33 -21.01
C MET A 483 29.40 -14.44 -21.79
N THR A 484 30.38 -14.11 -22.61
CA THR A 484 31.19 -15.09 -23.35
C THR A 484 31.91 -16.02 -22.39
N GLU A 485 32.50 -15.48 -21.30
CA GLU A 485 33.13 -16.29 -20.27
C GLU A 485 32.16 -17.19 -19.51
N GLU A 486 30.97 -16.70 -19.16
CA GLU A 486 29.99 -17.45 -18.37
C GLU A 486 29.37 -18.60 -19.17
N VAL A 487 29.05 -18.36 -20.45
CA VAL A 487 28.57 -19.41 -21.37
C VAL A 487 29.64 -20.49 -21.57
N ALA A 488 30.92 -20.11 -21.67
CA ALA A 488 32.01 -21.06 -21.80
C ALA A 488 32.25 -21.92 -20.54
N LYS A 489 31.87 -21.43 -19.36
CA LYS A 489 32.07 -22.12 -18.06
C LYS A 489 30.92 -23.03 -17.66
N ASP A 490 29.82 -23.02 -18.40
CA ASP A 490 28.64 -23.87 -18.18
C ASP A 490 28.06 -23.78 -16.76
N LYS A 491 28.09 -22.59 -16.14
CA LYS A 491 27.50 -22.40 -14.82
C LYS A 491 25.97 -22.33 -14.91
N PRO A 492 25.23 -22.93 -13.95
CA PRO A 492 23.77 -22.83 -13.91
C PRO A 492 23.32 -21.37 -13.75
N SER A 493 22.64 -20.83 -14.76
CA SER A 493 22.00 -19.53 -14.73
C SER A 493 20.95 -19.49 -15.84
N VAL A 494 19.74 -19.00 -15.50
CA VAL A 494 18.63 -18.88 -16.46
C VAL A 494 19.04 -18.04 -17.66
N ILE A 495 19.79 -16.96 -17.44
CA ILE A 495 20.27 -16.09 -18.52
C ILE A 495 21.28 -16.82 -19.41
N VAL A 496 22.20 -17.58 -18.81
CA VAL A 496 23.19 -18.38 -19.56
C VAL A 496 22.49 -19.45 -20.39
N ASP A 497 21.48 -20.11 -19.85
CA ASP A 497 20.70 -21.13 -20.56
C ASP A 497 19.90 -20.52 -21.72
N GLN A 498 19.28 -19.35 -21.52
CA GLN A 498 18.63 -18.59 -22.61
C GLN A 498 19.60 -18.19 -23.73
N VAL A 499 20.83 -17.80 -23.40
CA VAL A 499 21.85 -17.45 -24.40
C VAL A 499 22.26 -18.68 -25.21
N LYS A 500 22.41 -19.84 -24.55
CA LYS A 500 22.72 -21.11 -25.23
C LYS A 500 21.61 -21.54 -26.18
N GLU A 501 20.34 -21.37 -25.79
CA GLU A 501 19.19 -21.64 -26.66
C GLU A 501 19.17 -20.74 -27.90
N GLN A 502 19.58 -19.47 -27.77
CA GLN A 502 19.68 -18.53 -28.89
C GLN A 502 20.92 -18.78 -29.78
N GLY A 503 21.97 -19.40 -29.23
CA GLY A 503 23.16 -19.85 -29.95
C GLY A 503 24.18 -18.76 -30.32
N ASN A 504 23.97 -17.50 -29.94
CA ASN A 504 24.90 -16.40 -30.23
C ASN A 504 24.91 -15.34 -29.11
N VAL A 505 26.06 -15.17 -28.45
CA VAL A 505 26.24 -14.24 -27.33
C VAL A 505 26.19 -12.77 -27.78
N ASP A 506 26.84 -12.43 -28.90
CA ASP A 506 26.83 -11.07 -29.46
C ASP A 506 25.41 -10.58 -29.77
N ASP A 507 24.63 -11.41 -30.46
CA ASP A 507 23.24 -11.11 -30.81
C ASP A 507 22.35 -10.96 -29.57
N PHE A 508 22.56 -11.81 -28.55
CA PHE A 508 21.87 -11.70 -27.27
C PHE A 508 22.17 -10.36 -26.59
N VAL A 509 23.45 -10.00 -26.44
CA VAL A 509 23.86 -8.76 -25.77
C VAL A 509 23.38 -7.53 -26.54
N GLU A 510 23.43 -7.55 -27.88
CA GLU A 510 22.84 -6.49 -28.73
C GLU A 510 21.36 -6.29 -28.41
N LYS A 511 20.58 -7.38 -28.41
CA LYS A 511 19.14 -7.33 -28.11
C LYS A 511 18.87 -6.80 -26.70
N VAL A 512 19.71 -7.11 -25.72
CA VAL A 512 19.58 -6.54 -24.37
C VAL A 512 19.75 -5.03 -24.39
N PHE A 513 20.80 -4.49 -25.03
CA PHE A 513 21.02 -3.04 -25.07
C PHE A 513 19.94 -2.30 -25.87
N VAL A 514 19.40 -2.91 -26.93
CA VAL A 514 18.21 -2.39 -27.62
C VAL A 514 17.01 -2.27 -26.66
N ARG A 515 16.77 -3.31 -25.85
CA ARG A 515 15.68 -3.30 -24.85
C ARG A 515 15.93 -2.34 -23.68
N LEU A 516 17.17 -2.16 -23.24
CA LEU A 516 17.53 -1.14 -22.25
C LEU A 516 17.26 0.27 -22.79
N GLY A 517 17.61 0.53 -24.05
CA GLY A 517 17.25 1.77 -24.75
C GLY A 517 15.74 1.99 -24.84
N ALA A 518 14.97 0.93 -25.13
CA ALA A 518 13.51 0.96 -25.13
C ALA A 518 12.94 1.31 -23.74
N LEU A 519 13.44 0.67 -22.70
CA LEU A 519 13.06 0.91 -21.30
C LEU A 519 13.29 2.37 -20.89
N ARG A 520 14.46 2.93 -21.21
CA ARG A 520 14.77 4.35 -20.99
C ARG A 520 13.77 5.29 -21.67
N ASN A 521 13.21 4.88 -22.80
CA ASN A 521 12.26 5.67 -23.58
C ASN A 521 10.78 5.38 -23.25
N SER A 522 10.49 4.45 -22.34
CA SER A 522 9.11 4.05 -21.98
C SER A 522 8.22 5.22 -21.56
N ARG A 523 8.79 6.19 -20.83
CA ARG A 523 8.10 7.40 -20.33
C ARG A 523 8.19 8.60 -21.26
N ARG A 524 8.75 8.46 -22.47
CA ARG A 524 9.02 9.57 -23.40
C ARG A 524 7.77 10.38 -23.77
N GLN A 525 6.61 9.74 -23.84
CA GLN A 525 5.35 10.38 -24.25
C GLN A 525 4.54 10.94 -23.06
N MET A 526 5.05 10.83 -21.83
CA MET A 526 4.39 11.39 -20.65
C MET A 526 4.64 12.89 -20.53
N GLU A 527 3.75 13.57 -19.82
CA GLU A 527 3.81 14.99 -19.52
C GLU A 527 4.26 15.24 -18.09
N ARG A 528 3.73 14.48 -17.11
CA ARG A 528 4.00 14.69 -15.69
C ARG A 528 4.93 13.63 -15.12
N TYR A 529 4.65 12.35 -15.36
CA TYR A 529 5.39 11.23 -14.74
C TYR A 529 6.63 10.82 -15.56
N VAL A 530 7.30 11.77 -16.22
CA VAL A 530 8.44 11.50 -17.11
C VAL A 530 9.66 11.03 -16.32
N ASN A 531 9.87 11.64 -15.15
CA ASN A 531 11.08 11.51 -14.36
C ASN A 531 10.78 10.80 -13.04
N VAL A 532 11.61 9.83 -12.71
CA VAL A 532 11.55 9.12 -11.42
C VAL A 532 12.74 9.44 -10.52
N ALA A 533 13.75 10.14 -11.05
CA ALA A 533 14.83 10.72 -10.28
C ALA A 533 14.57 12.23 -10.18
N LEU A 534 14.19 12.70 -8.99
CA LEU A 534 13.69 14.06 -8.76
C LEU A 534 14.60 14.85 -7.83
N TYR A 535 14.72 16.14 -8.14
CA TYR A 535 15.42 17.13 -7.33
C TYR A 535 14.44 17.99 -6.53
N HIS A 536 14.59 18.00 -5.21
CA HIS A 536 13.76 18.82 -4.33
C HIS A 536 14.38 20.19 -3.98
N GLY A 537 15.50 20.54 -4.62
CA GLY A 537 16.14 21.84 -4.52
C GLY A 537 17.67 21.76 -4.48
N PRO A 538 18.38 22.90 -4.48
CA PRO A 538 19.85 22.95 -4.57
C PRO A 538 20.60 22.32 -3.38
N ALA A 539 19.91 22.06 -2.28
CA ALA A 539 20.47 21.51 -1.04
C ALA A 539 20.01 20.08 -0.74
N SER A 540 19.20 19.47 -1.61
CA SER A 540 18.67 18.12 -1.43
C SER A 540 19.31 17.15 -2.43
N PRO A 541 19.70 15.94 -2.00
CA PRO A 541 20.19 14.92 -2.94
C PRO A 541 19.08 14.54 -3.93
N LEU A 542 19.47 13.97 -5.06
CA LEU A 542 18.53 13.34 -5.99
C LEU A 542 17.85 12.17 -5.29
N GLU A 543 16.53 12.14 -5.31
CA GLU A 543 15.73 11.07 -4.72
C GLU A 543 14.99 10.28 -5.80
N TYR A 544 14.82 8.99 -5.57
CA TYR A 544 13.94 8.16 -6.40
C TYR A 544 12.50 8.30 -5.91
N GLU A 545 11.64 8.83 -6.76
CA GLU A 545 10.18 8.82 -6.59
C GLU A 545 9.55 8.07 -7.77
N GLY A 546 9.04 6.86 -7.51
CA GLY A 546 8.48 6.01 -8.56
C GLY A 546 7.18 6.55 -9.18
N VAL A 547 6.89 6.11 -10.41
CA VAL A 547 5.69 6.54 -11.18
C VAL A 547 4.41 6.29 -10.40
N LEU A 548 4.30 5.12 -9.76
CA LEU A 548 3.14 4.74 -8.98
C LEU A 548 2.92 5.66 -7.77
N SER A 549 4.00 6.00 -7.07
CA SER A 549 3.96 6.91 -5.92
C SER A 549 3.49 8.29 -6.36
N GLN A 550 4.13 8.88 -7.38
CA GLN A 550 3.76 10.20 -7.92
C GLN A 550 2.30 10.25 -8.38
N LEU A 551 1.85 9.22 -9.10
CA LEU A 551 0.46 9.11 -9.54
C LEU A 551 -0.50 9.09 -8.37
N LEU A 552 -0.25 8.24 -7.37
CA LEU A 552 -1.16 8.11 -6.24
C LEU A 552 -1.21 9.35 -5.38
N PHE A 553 -0.08 10.04 -5.19
CA PHE A 553 -0.03 11.37 -4.57
C PHE A 553 -0.94 12.37 -5.28
N ASP A 554 -0.91 12.41 -6.62
CA ASP A 554 -1.79 13.26 -7.41
C ASP A 554 -3.27 12.81 -7.33
N VAL A 555 -3.55 11.50 -7.27
CA VAL A 555 -4.91 10.97 -7.14
C VAL A 555 -5.59 11.46 -5.86
N VAL A 556 -4.87 11.45 -4.74
CA VAL A 556 -5.40 11.87 -3.43
C VAL A 556 -5.30 13.39 -3.20
N ASP A 557 -4.51 14.10 -3.99
CA ASP A 557 -4.40 15.56 -3.95
C ASP A 557 -5.56 16.23 -4.70
N VAL A 558 -6.64 16.55 -3.97
CA VAL A 558 -7.83 17.24 -4.50
C VAL A 558 -7.53 18.61 -5.12
N THR A 559 -6.34 19.18 -4.90
CA THR A 559 -5.93 20.46 -5.51
C THR A 559 -5.30 20.30 -6.90
N ARG A 560 -5.00 19.06 -7.30
CA ARG A 560 -4.47 18.69 -8.62
C ARG A 560 -5.38 17.69 -9.34
N PRO A 561 -6.64 18.08 -9.64
CA PRO A 561 -7.60 17.15 -10.21
C PRO A 561 -7.26 16.71 -11.65
N ASP A 562 -6.40 17.46 -12.33
CA ASP A 562 -5.97 17.12 -13.69
C ASP A 562 -4.74 16.21 -13.68
N MET A 563 -4.88 15.07 -14.35
CA MET A 563 -3.86 14.05 -14.54
C MET A 563 -3.71 13.80 -16.05
N PRO A 564 -2.81 14.54 -16.74
CA PRO A 564 -2.73 14.54 -18.20
C PRO A 564 -2.33 13.18 -18.79
N ASP A 565 -1.49 12.44 -18.06
CA ASP A 565 -0.98 11.13 -18.48
C ASP A 565 -2.02 10.01 -18.40
N LEU A 566 -3.10 10.19 -17.62
CA LEU A 566 -4.15 9.20 -17.49
C LEU A 566 -5.12 9.25 -18.67
N LYS A 567 -5.15 8.14 -19.41
CA LYS A 567 -6.10 7.94 -20.51
C LYS A 567 -7.41 7.37 -19.96
N TYR A 568 -8.44 8.21 -19.89
CA TYR A 568 -9.80 7.79 -19.54
C TYR A 568 -10.48 7.10 -20.74
N LYS A 569 -11.04 5.91 -20.51
CA LYS A 569 -11.84 5.16 -21.51
C LYS A 569 -13.31 5.19 -21.07
N ALA A 570 -14.08 6.10 -21.67
CA ALA A 570 -15.49 6.29 -21.31
C ALA A 570 -16.35 5.07 -21.68
N ASN A 571 -17.19 4.58 -20.79
CA ASN A 571 -18.10 3.48 -21.12
C ASN A 571 -19.12 3.91 -22.20
N ILE A 572 -19.01 3.35 -23.39
CA ILE A 572 -20.00 3.56 -24.45
C ILE A 572 -21.13 2.56 -24.20
N SER A 573 -22.09 2.92 -23.35
CA SER A 573 -23.34 2.17 -23.30
C SER A 573 -24.05 2.36 -24.65
N HIS A 574 -24.57 1.29 -25.26
CA HIS A 574 -25.33 1.36 -26.53
C HIS A 574 -26.59 2.26 -26.47
N ARG A 575 -26.92 2.88 -25.32
CA ARG A 575 -27.92 3.94 -25.24
C ARG A 575 -27.28 5.28 -25.64
N ASN A 576 -27.60 5.68 -26.89
CA ASN A 576 -27.46 7.03 -27.48
C ASN A 576 -26.10 7.39 -28.09
N ASN A 577 -25.77 6.78 -29.23
CA ASN A 577 -24.61 7.11 -30.07
C ASN A 577 -24.49 8.59 -30.53
N LEU A 578 -25.55 9.42 -30.42
CA LEU A 578 -25.46 10.87 -30.67
C LEU A 578 -25.44 11.69 -29.38
N ALA A 579 -26.40 11.49 -28.46
CA ALA A 579 -26.46 12.30 -27.24
C ALA A 579 -25.26 12.05 -26.32
N SER A 580 -24.78 10.80 -26.16
CA SER A 580 -23.61 10.48 -25.35
C SER A 580 -22.33 11.15 -25.86
N ARG A 581 -22.15 11.27 -27.18
CA ARG A 581 -20.98 11.95 -27.77
C ARG A 581 -21.02 13.47 -27.53
N PHE A 582 -22.21 14.07 -27.60
CA PHE A 582 -22.41 15.48 -27.24
C PHE A 582 -22.27 15.73 -25.73
N THR A 583 -22.79 14.85 -24.87
CA THR A 583 -22.63 14.92 -23.41
C THR A 583 -21.17 14.68 -22.97
N MET A 584 -20.42 13.82 -23.68
CA MET A 584 -18.98 13.61 -23.45
C MET A 584 -18.14 14.83 -23.85
N MET A 585 -18.63 15.65 -24.78
CA MET A 585 -18.03 16.95 -25.14
C MET A 585 -18.35 18.05 -24.12
N LEU A 586 -19.39 17.86 -23.30
CA LEU A 586 -19.92 18.85 -22.35
C LEU A 586 -19.63 18.52 -20.88
N ASN A 587 -19.31 17.28 -20.53
CA ASN A 587 -19.02 16.83 -19.17
C ASN A 587 -17.51 16.64 -18.95
N SER A 588 -17.00 17.19 -17.85
CA SER A 588 -15.64 16.97 -17.34
C SER A 588 -15.37 15.47 -17.10
N LYS A 589 -14.14 15.00 -17.37
CA LYS A 589 -13.68 13.66 -16.98
C LYS A 589 -14.06 13.40 -15.49
N PRO A 590 -14.73 12.29 -15.15
CA PRO A 590 -14.98 11.96 -13.75
C PRO A 590 -13.64 11.84 -13.01
N GLN A 591 -13.56 12.37 -11.79
CA GLN A 591 -12.34 12.29 -10.99
C GLN A 591 -12.23 10.89 -10.37
N LEU A 592 -11.01 10.33 -10.32
CA LEU A 592 -10.74 8.99 -9.79
C LEU A 592 -11.32 8.75 -8.39
N VAL A 593 -11.28 9.79 -7.54
CA VAL A 593 -11.76 9.78 -6.15
C VAL A 593 -13.26 10.06 -5.98
N GLN A 594 -14.03 10.24 -7.07
CA GLN A 594 -15.50 10.34 -6.98
C GLN A 594 -16.14 8.99 -6.63
N ASN A 595 -15.46 7.88 -6.92
CA ASN A 595 -15.90 6.55 -6.55
C ASN A 595 -15.24 6.15 -5.23
N ASP A 596 -16.01 5.52 -4.34
CA ASP A 596 -15.53 5.08 -3.02
C ASP A 596 -14.51 3.93 -3.10
N VAL A 597 -14.42 3.26 -4.26
CA VAL A 597 -13.50 2.14 -4.49
C VAL A 597 -12.63 2.39 -5.72
N ILE A 598 -11.32 2.28 -5.54
CA ILE A 598 -10.32 2.30 -6.61
C ILE A 598 -9.68 0.91 -6.69
N LEU A 599 -9.84 0.24 -7.83
CA LEU A 599 -9.10 -0.98 -8.14
C LEU A 599 -7.85 -0.61 -8.94
N LEU A 600 -6.68 -0.83 -8.34
CA LEU A 600 -5.40 -0.67 -8.98
C LEU A 600 -4.91 -2.02 -9.52
N PHE A 601 -4.63 -2.10 -10.82
CA PHE A 601 -4.11 -3.32 -11.45
C PHE A 601 -2.83 -3.03 -12.23
N ILE A 602 -1.72 -3.62 -11.79
CA ILE A 602 -0.40 -3.45 -12.40
C ILE A 602 -0.10 -4.63 -13.32
N ILE A 603 -0.04 -4.37 -14.63
CA ILE A 603 0.32 -5.37 -15.64
C ILE A 603 1.84 -5.53 -15.59
N GLY A 604 2.31 -6.72 -15.19
CA GLY A 604 3.73 -7.03 -14.94
C GLY A 604 4.11 -7.08 -13.45
N GLY A 605 3.14 -6.94 -12.54
CA GLY A 605 3.33 -7.21 -11.11
C GLY A 605 3.61 -5.99 -10.23
N ILE A 606 3.51 -6.19 -8.92
CA ILE A 606 3.68 -5.18 -7.87
C ILE A 606 4.52 -5.76 -6.73
N THR A 607 5.28 -4.93 -6.00
CA THR A 607 6.03 -5.37 -4.82
C THR A 607 5.31 -5.09 -3.50
N GLY A 608 5.71 -5.79 -2.44
CA GLY A 608 5.23 -5.53 -1.08
C GLY A 608 5.57 -4.10 -0.62
N HIS A 609 6.73 -3.58 -0.98
CA HIS A 609 7.12 -2.20 -0.70
C HIS A 609 6.17 -1.20 -1.35
N GLU A 610 5.84 -1.38 -2.63
CA GLU A 610 4.85 -0.54 -3.33
C GLU A 610 3.46 -0.64 -2.67
N ILE A 611 3.02 -1.85 -2.28
CA ILE A 611 1.76 -2.05 -1.54
C ILE A 611 1.76 -1.29 -0.20
N LYS A 612 2.86 -1.37 0.55
CA LYS A 612 3.06 -0.63 1.79
C LYS A 612 3.04 0.88 1.55
N GLN A 613 3.65 1.36 0.48
CA GLN A 613 3.62 2.77 0.08
C GLN A 613 2.20 3.23 -0.27
N ILE A 614 1.44 2.46 -1.06
CA ILE A 614 0.04 2.74 -1.38
C ILE A 614 -0.76 2.94 -0.08
N ASN A 615 -0.72 1.95 0.81
CA ASN A 615 -1.46 1.99 2.06
C ASN A 615 -1.02 3.19 2.92
N ASN A 616 0.28 3.48 2.98
CA ASN A 616 0.79 4.66 3.66
C ASN A 616 0.29 5.96 3.04
N ILE A 617 0.27 6.12 1.71
CA ILE A 617 -0.24 7.33 1.04
C ILE A 617 -1.72 7.52 1.40
N PHE A 618 -2.56 6.49 1.23
CA PHE A 618 -3.98 6.61 1.58
C PHE A 618 -4.21 6.82 3.09
N ARG A 619 -3.39 6.22 3.97
CA ARG A 619 -3.41 6.48 5.42
C ARG A 619 -3.00 7.93 5.75
N ILE A 620 -1.91 8.40 5.16
CA ILE A 620 -1.33 9.75 5.33
C ILE A 620 -2.29 10.83 4.84
N TYR A 621 -2.89 10.66 3.67
CA TYR A 621 -3.92 11.58 3.17
C TYR A 621 -5.24 11.46 3.93
N GLY A 622 -5.46 10.29 4.54
CA GLY A 622 -6.44 10.11 5.60
C GLY A 622 -6.15 10.96 6.83
N LYS A 623 -4.92 11.42 7.10
CA LYS A 623 -4.57 12.13 8.33
C LYS A 623 -4.97 13.60 8.33
N ARG A 624 -5.62 14.10 9.40
CA ARG A 624 -6.06 15.52 9.46
C ARG A 624 -5.69 16.25 10.74
N VAL A 625 -5.46 17.55 10.57
CA VAL A 625 -5.16 18.49 11.66
C VAL A 625 -6.15 19.63 11.69
N THR A 626 -6.57 20.08 12.87
CA THR A 626 -7.29 21.34 13.04
C THR A 626 -6.38 22.41 13.63
N GLY A 627 -6.40 23.63 13.10
CA GLY A 627 -5.68 24.80 13.61
C GLY A 627 -6.51 26.08 13.43
N SER A 628 -5.95 27.25 13.74
CA SER A 628 -6.71 28.51 13.84
C SER A 628 -6.18 29.60 12.90
N ASN A 629 -6.97 30.63 12.63
CA ASN A 629 -6.73 31.60 11.56
C ASN A 629 -5.85 32.81 11.88
N LYS A 630 -5.41 33.00 13.13
CA LYS A 630 -4.64 34.19 13.55
C LYS A 630 -3.60 33.89 14.64
N GLY A 631 -2.58 34.76 14.72
CA GLY A 631 -1.57 34.73 15.79
C GLY A 631 -0.80 33.41 15.80
N ILE A 632 -0.60 32.84 16.98
CA ILE A 632 0.09 31.55 17.17
C ILE A 632 -0.61 30.44 16.39
N GLY A 633 -1.94 30.42 16.37
CA GLY A 633 -2.72 29.43 15.61
C GLY A 633 -2.43 29.43 14.11
N PHE A 634 -2.24 30.62 13.52
CA PHE A 634 -1.84 30.75 12.10
C PHE A 634 -0.43 30.19 11.87
N GLY A 635 0.51 30.50 12.79
CA GLY A 635 1.86 29.95 12.74
C GLY A 635 1.89 28.42 12.86
N ILE A 636 1.03 27.85 13.72
CA ILE A 636 0.89 26.40 13.86
C ILE A 636 0.35 25.78 12.57
N VAL A 637 -0.72 26.33 11.98
CA VAL A 637 -1.24 25.85 10.68
C VAL A 637 -0.16 25.94 9.61
N LYS A 638 0.59 27.04 9.55
CA LYS A 638 1.70 27.21 8.60
C LYS A 638 2.75 26.11 8.74
N ASN A 639 3.22 25.87 9.96
CA ASN A 639 4.22 24.83 10.23
C ASN A 639 3.69 23.43 9.91
N LEU A 640 2.45 23.13 10.31
CA LEU A 640 1.81 21.86 10.01
C LEU A 640 1.64 21.64 8.52
N CYS A 641 1.20 22.64 7.75
CA CYS A 641 1.12 22.51 6.29
C CYS A 641 2.47 22.20 5.65
N SER A 642 3.59 22.60 6.26
CA SER A 642 4.94 22.34 5.75
C SER A 642 5.55 21.01 6.21
N GLN A 643 5.14 20.48 7.37
CA GLN A 643 5.80 19.34 8.04
C GLN A 643 4.90 18.11 8.16
N PHE A 644 3.58 18.33 8.24
CA PHE A 644 2.59 17.26 8.36
C PHE A 644 2.13 16.83 6.97
N LYS A 645 2.27 15.54 6.69
CA LYS A 645 1.73 14.93 5.48
C LYS A 645 0.27 14.57 5.76
N GLY A 646 -0.66 15.42 5.31
CA GLY A 646 -2.10 15.24 5.48
C GLY A 646 -2.89 16.55 5.30
N THR A 647 -4.21 16.50 5.52
CA THR A 647 -5.06 17.69 5.34
C THR A 647 -5.08 18.54 6.61
N VAL A 648 -4.64 19.80 6.51
CA VAL A 648 -4.69 20.75 7.63
C VAL A 648 -5.89 21.69 7.45
N TYR A 649 -6.83 21.64 8.39
CA TYR A 649 -7.97 22.55 8.50
C TYR A 649 -7.60 23.78 9.32
N LEU A 650 -7.64 24.94 8.69
CA LEU A 650 -7.70 26.22 9.36
C LEU A 650 -9.16 26.53 9.72
N THR A 651 -9.40 26.73 11.01
CA THR A 651 -10.72 27.00 11.57
C THR A 651 -10.83 28.44 12.08
N SER A 652 -12.02 29.01 11.98
CA SER A 652 -12.34 30.37 12.43
C SER A 652 -13.83 30.49 12.67
N ARG A 653 -14.22 31.26 13.70
CA ARG A 653 -15.62 31.67 13.89
C ARG A 653 -16.11 32.60 12.77
N ASP A 654 -15.21 33.43 12.26
CA ASP A 654 -15.44 34.38 11.17
C ASP A 654 -14.97 33.77 9.84
N VAL A 655 -15.91 33.55 8.92
CA VAL A 655 -15.68 32.89 7.64
C VAL A 655 -14.78 33.70 6.72
N GLU A 656 -14.96 35.02 6.66
CA GLU A 656 -14.20 35.88 5.76
C GLU A 656 -12.74 35.95 6.19
N ARG A 657 -12.49 36.17 7.48
CA ARG A 657 -11.13 36.17 8.04
C ARG A 657 -10.45 34.82 7.89
N GLY A 658 -11.21 33.73 8.05
CA GLY A 658 -10.71 32.37 7.84
C GLY A 658 -10.23 32.15 6.41
N LYS A 659 -11.07 32.50 5.43
CA LYS A 659 -10.74 32.39 3.99
C LYS A 659 -9.55 33.28 3.60
N GLN A 660 -9.46 34.50 4.13
CA GLN A 660 -8.32 35.39 3.90
C GLN A 660 -7.01 34.79 4.42
N SER A 661 -7.03 34.18 5.61
CA SER A 661 -5.84 33.51 6.16
C SER A 661 -5.42 32.29 5.33
N VAL A 662 -6.37 31.50 4.83
CA VAL A 662 -6.08 30.41 3.89
C VAL A 662 -5.42 30.94 2.62
N GLU A 663 -5.92 32.04 2.06
CA GLU A 663 -5.35 32.62 0.84
C GLU A 663 -3.92 33.12 1.05
N LYS A 664 -3.61 33.73 2.20
CA LYS A 664 -2.24 34.12 2.55
C LYS A 664 -1.30 32.91 2.59
N LEU A 665 -1.72 31.80 3.18
CA LEU A 665 -0.91 30.58 3.23
C LEU A 665 -0.72 29.95 1.84
N LYS A 666 -1.75 30.03 0.98
CA LYS A 666 -1.64 29.59 -0.42
C LYS A 666 -0.63 30.39 -1.23
N GLN A 667 -0.53 31.70 -1.01
CA GLN A 667 0.49 32.54 -1.64
C GLN A 667 1.91 32.14 -1.24
N GLU A 668 2.08 31.50 -0.09
CA GLU A 668 3.36 30.93 0.38
C GLU A 668 3.59 29.48 -0.08
N GLY A 669 2.76 28.94 -0.97
CA GLY A 669 2.86 27.57 -1.48
C GLY A 669 2.25 26.49 -0.58
N LEU A 670 1.61 26.87 0.53
CA LEU A 670 0.97 25.95 1.48
C LEU A 670 -0.50 25.72 1.13
N ARG A 671 -1.09 24.60 1.56
CA ARG A 671 -2.46 24.21 1.14
C ARG A 671 -3.40 23.85 2.30
N PRO A 672 -3.69 24.77 3.23
CA PRO A 672 -4.71 24.52 4.25
C PRO A 672 -6.12 24.52 3.67
N ALA A 673 -6.99 23.64 4.17
CA ALA A 673 -8.44 23.69 3.98
C ALA A 673 -9.07 24.65 5.00
N PHE A 674 -10.29 25.15 4.71
CA PHE A 674 -11.05 25.98 5.65
C PHE A 674 -12.32 25.27 6.10
N HIS A 675 -12.64 25.35 7.39
CA HIS A 675 -13.99 25.09 7.90
C HIS A 675 -14.34 26.11 9.00
N GLN A 676 -15.61 26.51 9.07
CA GLN A 676 -16.07 27.41 10.14
C GLN A 676 -16.14 26.62 11.46
N LEU A 677 -15.66 27.22 12.54
CA LEU A 677 -15.81 26.68 13.90
C LEU A 677 -15.89 27.84 14.89
N ASP A 678 -17.06 28.01 15.51
CA ASP A 678 -17.24 28.84 16.69
C ASP A 678 -17.42 27.93 17.91
N ILE A 679 -16.40 27.90 18.78
CA ILE A 679 -16.41 27.04 19.98
C ILE A 679 -17.46 27.45 21.01
N LEU A 680 -18.08 28.63 20.87
CA LEU A 680 -19.17 29.08 21.74
C LEU A 680 -20.55 28.66 21.22
N ASP A 681 -20.65 28.15 20.00
CA ASP A 681 -21.89 27.71 19.37
C ASP A 681 -21.91 26.16 19.29
N PRO A 682 -22.75 25.48 20.10
CA PRO A 682 -22.87 24.02 20.06
C PRO A 682 -23.17 23.47 18.67
N LYS A 683 -23.98 24.19 17.87
CA LYS A 683 -24.34 23.74 16.53
C LYS A 683 -23.14 23.77 15.58
N SER A 684 -22.31 24.81 15.69
CA SER A 684 -21.05 24.92 14.92
C SER A 684 -20.09 23.77 15.26
N ILE A 685 -20.01 23.38 16.53
CA ILE A 685 -19.20 22.23 16.98
C ILE A 685 -19.74 20.93 16.39
N GLU A 686 -21.05 20.68 16.47
CA GLU A 686 -21.70 19.48 15.93
C GLU A 686 -21.57 19.37 14.40
N GLU A 687 -21.75 20.49 13.69
CA GLU A 687 -21.58 20.56 12.24
C GLU A 687 -20.13 20.25 11.84
N PHE A 688 -19.15 20.79 12.57
CA PHE A 688 -17.74 20.51 12.33
C PHE A 688 -17.37 19.05 12.65
N ALA A 689 -17.84 18.51 13.77
CA ALA A 689 -17.63 17.11 14.13
C ALA A 689 -18.24 16.17 13.08
N SER A 690 -19.48 16.43 12.66
CA SER A 690 -20.17 15.65 11.61
C SER A 690 -19.46 15.74 10.27
N PHE A 691 -18.94 16.92 9.91
CA PHE A 691 -18.14 17.11 8.70
C PHE A 691 -16.84 16.29 8.76
N LEU A 692 -16.13 16.35 9.89
CA LEU A 692 -14.93 15.54 10.10
C LEU A 692 -15.26 14.05 10.08
N GLU A 693 -16.34 13.60 10.69
CA GLU A 693 -16.72 12.18 10.63
C GLU A 693 -17.04 11.74 9.19
N LYS A 694 -17.87 12.49 8.46
CA LYS A 694 -18.34 12.09 7.12
C LYS A 694 -17.28 12.21 6.05
N THR A 695 -16.60 13.36 5.98
CA THR A 695 -15.58 13.60 4.97
C THR A 695 -14.27 12.94 5.37
N HIS A 696 -14.07 12.72 6.67
CA HIS A 696 -12.79 12.34 7.21
C HIS A 696 -12.67 11.04 7.99
N GLY A 697 -13.73 10.53 8.59
CA GLY A 697 -13.70 9.29 9.38
C GLY A 697 -12.78 9.35 10.61
N GLY A 698 -12.25 10.52 11.00
CA GLY A 698 -11.43 10.69 12.19
C GLY A 698 -10.41 11.83 12.14
N ILE A 699 -9.73 12.03 13.27
CA ILE A 699 -8.78 13.12 13.54
C ILE A 699 -7.45 12.55 14.07
N ASP A 700 -6.34 13.04 13.53
CA ASP A 700 -4.98 12.60 13.88
C ASP A 700 -4.27 13.64 14.74
N ILE A 701 -4.50 14.92 14.47
CA ILE A 701 -3.99 16.02 15.31
C ILE A 701 -5.12 16.99 15.62
N LEU A 702 -5.33 17.28 16.90
CA LEU A 702 -6.28 18.29 17.36
C LEU A 702 -5.52 19.40 18.09
N VAL A 703 -5.49 20.62 17.52
CA VAL A 703 -4.88 21.78 18.17
C VAL A 703 -5.96 22.69 18.77
N ASN A 704 -6.08 22.63 20.09
CA ASN A 704 -6.96 23.45 20.90
C ASN A 704 -6.31 24.81 21.21
N ASN A 705 -6.45 25.77 20.29
CA ASN A 705 -5.80 27.09 20.38
C ASN A 705 -6.69 28.23 20.92
N ALA A 706 -8.01 28.11 20.79
CA ALA A 706 -8.93 29.22 21.05
C ALA A 706 -8.86 29.71 22.51
N ALA A 707 -8.64 31.02 22.70
CA ALA A 707 -8.61 31.67 24.00
C ALA A 707 -8.86 33.18 23.88
N ILE A 708 -9.27 33.79 24.98
CA ILE A 708 -9.37 35.24 25.18
C ILE A 708 -8.62 35.66 26.46
N ALA A 709 -8.23 36.93 26.49
CA ALA A 709 -7.74 37.61 27.68
C ALA A 709 -8.24 39.05 27.65
N PHE A 710 -8.74 39.55 28.78
CA PHE A 710 -8.99 40.99 28.93
C PHE A 710 -7.66 41.73 29.02
N LYS A 711 -7.62 42.95 28.48
CA LYS A 711 -6.46 43.83 28.61
C LYS A 711 -6.41 44.42 30.02
N ASN A 712 -5.23 44.88 30.43
CA ASN A 712 -5.04 45.48 31.77
C ASN A 712 -5.88 46.74 31.99
N ASP A 713 -6.31 47.41 30.92
CA ASP A 713 -7.15 48.61 30.91
C ASP A 713 -8.64 48.31 30.61
N ALA A 714 -9.05 47.03 30.68
CA ALA A 714 -10.44 46.63 30.58
C ALA A 714 -11.30 47.32 31.66
N VAL A 715 -12.46 47.86 31.26
CA VAL A 715 -13.39 48.60 32.12
C VAL A 715 -14.47 47.71 32.72
N GLU A 716 -14.59 46.48 32.21
CA GLU A 716 -15.57 45.51 32.64
C GLU A 716 -15.30 45.08 34.09
N PRO A 717 -16.35 44.92 34.92
CA PRO A 717 -16.22 44.34 36.26
C PRO A 717 -15.53 42.97 36.25
N PHE A 718 -14.77 42.65 37.31
CA PHE A 718 -13.95 41.43 37.37
C PHE A 718 -14.77 40.14 37.26
N ASP A 719 -16.00 40.12 37.77
CA ASP A 719 -16.93 38.99 37.62
C ASP A 719 -17.33 38.75 36.16
N VAL A 720 -17.61 39.82 35.40
CA VAL A 720 -17.86 39.74 33.95
C VAL A 720 -16.62 39.26 33.21
N GLN A 721 -15.42 39.74 33.60
CA GLN A 721 -14.16 39.28 33.04
C GLN A 721 -13.93 37.79 33.32
N ALA A 722 -14.22 37.34 34.55
CA ALA A 722 -14.10 35.96 34.99
C ALA A 722 -15.05 35.04 34.21
N GLU A 723 -16.34 35.38 34.17
CA GLU A 723 -17.36 34.60 33.47
C GLU A 723 -17.03 34.46 31.98
N THR A 724 -16.72 35.57 31.31
CA THR A 724 -16.44 35.58 29.86
C THR A 724 -15.18 34.78 29.53
N THR A 725 -14.13 34.92 30.35
CA THR A 725 -12.86 34.21 30.17
C THR A 725 -13.00 32.71 30.40
N LEU A 726 -13.63 32.28 31.49
CA LEU A 726 -13.81 30.84 31.78
C LEU A 726 -14.77 30.18 30.80
N LYS A 727 -15.85 30.88 30.40
CA LYS A 727 -16.80 30.41 29.37
C LYS A 727 -16.07 30.03 28.08
N THR A 728 -15.11 30.84 27.65
CA THR A 728 -14.38 30.63 26.39
C THR A 728 -13.18 29.70 26.55
N ASN A 729 -12.32 29.96 27.54
CA ASN A 729 -11.03 29.27 27.63
C ASN A 729 -11.15 27.85 28.21
N TYR A 730 -12.14 27.62 29.07
CA TYR A 730 -12.29 26.34 29.80
C TYR A 730 -13.55 25.59 29.35
N PHE A 731 -14.75 26.15 29.57
CA PHE A 731 -16.00 25.41 29.33
C PHE A 731 -16.26 25.12 27.85
N ALA A 732 -15.99 26.08 26.96
CA ALA A 732 -16.12 25.87 25.52
C ALA A 732 -15.07 24.89 24.97
N LEU A 733 -13.82 24.96 25.48
CA LEU A 733 -12.78 23.99 25.15
C LEU A 733 -13.22 22.56 25.51
N LYS A 734 -13.77 22.37 26.72
CA LYS A 734 -14.28 21.08 27.18
C LYS A 734 -15.34 20.53 26.23
N LYS A 735 -16.32 21.34 25.83
CA LYS A 735 -17.36 20.94 24.86
C LYS A 735 -16.82 20.54 23.50
N VAL A 736 -15.81 21.25 23.00
CA VAL A 736 -15.13 20.88 21.74
C VAL A 736 -14.43 19.54 21.89
N CYS A 737 -13.77 19.31 23.03
CA CYS A 737 -13.12 18.03 23.31
C CYS A 737 -14.16 16.89 23.36
N GLU A 738 -15.24 17.04 24.12
CA GLU A 738 -16.34 16.06 24.20
C GLU A 738 -16.88 15.66 22.82
N ALA A 739 -17.06 16.63 21.92
CA ALA A 739 -17.57 16.38 20.57
C ALA A 739 -16.55 15.74 19.62
N LEU A 740 -15.25 16.06 19.74
CA LEU A 740 -14.22 15.63 18.79
C LEU A 740 -13.43 14.39 19.26
N TYR A 741 -13.40 14.09 20.56
CA TYR A 741 -12.70 12.94 21.14
C TYR A 741 -13.18 11.57 20.63
N PRO A 742 -14.48 11.35 20.37
CA PRO A 742 -14.94 10.13 19.70
C PRO A 742 -14.31 9.92 18.32
N LEU A 743 -13.89 11.00 17.64
CA LEU A 743 -13.30 10.96 16.30
C LEU A 743 -11.77 10.78 16.31
N LEU A 744 -11.10 10.80 17.48
CA LEU A 744 -9.66 10.59 17.54
C LEU A 744 -9.29 9.18 17.08
N ARG A 745 -8.31 9.10 16.17
CA ARG A 745 -7.74 7.84 15.70
C ARG A 745 -6.69 7.27 16.64
N PRO A 746 -6.34 5.98 16.50
CA PRO A 746 -5.10 5.46 17.06
C PRO A 746 -3.92 6.37 16.72
N HIS A 747 -3.03 6.58 17.69
CA HIS A 747 -1.87 7.47 17.61
C HIS A 747 -2.16 8.98 17.49
N ALA A 748 -3.38 9.43 17.81
CA ALA A 748 -3.70 10.86 17.72
C ALA A 748 -2.86 11.73 18.69
N ARG A 749 -2.59 12.97 18.28
CA ARG A 749 -1.89 13.99 19.07
C ARG A 749 -2.81 15.18 19.33
N VAL A 750 -3.16 15.40 20.58
CA VAL A 750 -3.96 16.56 21.00
C VAL A 750 -3.02 17.58 21.67
N VAL A 751 -3.04 18.81 21.18
CA VAL A 751 -2.24 19.92 21.71
C VAL A 751 -3.17 20.99 22.23
N THR A 752 -3.14 21.22 23.54
CA THR A 752 -3.93 22.26 24.20
C THR A 752 -3.05 23.45 24.55
N LEU A 753 -3.38 24.62 24.00
CA LEU A 753 -2.62 25.85 24.26
C LEU A 753 -2.95 26.38 25.65
N SER A 754 -2.01 26.19 26.57
CA SER A 754 -2.03 26.76 27.91
C SER A 754 -1.33 28.13 27.90
N SER A 755 -0.52 28.46 28.91
CA SER A 755 0.24 29.71 29.06
C SER A 755 1.14 29.59 30.29
N SER A 756 2.23 30.36 30.42
CA SER A 756 2.97 30.49 31.68
C SER A 756 2.10 30.92 32.87
N ALA A 757 0.95 31.55 32.59
CA ALA A 757 -0.11 31.85 33.55
C ALA A 757 -0.89 30.61 34.03
N GLY A 758 -0.82 29.49 33.31
CA GLY A 758 -1.46 28.22 33.60
C GLY A 758 -0.66 27.29 34.50
N HIS A 759 0.55 27.66 34.92
CA HIS A 759 1.32 26.89 35.90
C HIS A 759 0.65 26.92 37.27
N LEU A 760 0.55 25.78 37.97
CA LEU A 760 -0.25 25.68 39.21
C LEU A 760 0.21 26.63 40.32
N HIS A 761 1.52 26.89 40.40
CA HIS A 761 2.11 27.89 41.30
C HIS A 761 1.48 29.29 41.22
N ARG A 762 0.83 29.64 40.10
CA ARG A 762 0.13 30.94 39.92
C ARG A 762 -1.13 31.08 40.77
N ILE A 763 -1.65 30.00 41.35
CA ILE A 763 -2.74 30.05 42.34
C ILE A 763 -2.13 30.38 43.71
N PRO A 764 -2.47 31.51 44.35
CA PRO A 764 -1.88 31.92 45.63
C PRO A 764 -2.18 30.95 46.78
N GLY A 765 -3.43 30.49 46.89
CA GLY A 765 -3.93 29.65 47.98
C GLY A 765 -3.35 28.24 47.97
N THR A 766 -2.76 27.82 49.09
CA THR A 766 -2.16 26.48 49.25
C THR A 766 -3.18 25.36 49.14
N GLU A 767 -4.37 25.52 49.71
CA GLU A 767 -5.43 24.50 49.67
C GLU A 767 -6.02 24.35 48.27
N LEU A 768 -6.18 25.45 47.52
CA LEU A 768 -6.58 25.39 46.12
C LEU A 768 -5.53 24.65 45.28
N ARG A 769 -4.23 24.95 45.48
CA ARG A 769 -3.15 24.21 44.80
C ARG A 769 -3.20 22.70 45.08
N LYS A 770 -3.46 22.29 46.34
CA LYS A 770 -3.63 20.88 46.69
C LYS A 770 -4.82 20.25 45.96
N ARG A 771 -5.96 20.95 45.87
CA ARG A 771 -7.16 20.46 45.16
C ARG A 771 -6.89 20.27 43.66
N PHE A 772 -6.31 21.27 42.98
CA PHE A 772 -5.94 21.17 41.56
C PHE A 772 -4.86 20.11 41.28
N GLY A 773 -3.92 19.91 42.21
CA GLY A 773 -2.82 18.96 42.07
C GLY A 773 -3.14 17.55 42.56
N ALA A 774 -4.36 17.29 43.06
CA ALA A 774 -4.73 15.99 43.61
C ALA A 774 -4.73 14.91 42.52
N ALA A 775 -4.11 13.76 42.81
CA ALA A 775 -4.11 12.61 41.89
C ALA A 775 -5.51 12.00 41.69
N THR A 776 -6.44 12.28 42.62
CA THR A 776 -7.82 11.82 42.60
C THR A 776 -8.80 12.83 42.00
N LEU A 777 -8.30 13.99 41.54
CA LEU A 777 -9.16 15.03 40.96
C LEU A 777 -9.99 14.46 39.81
N THR A 778 -11.29 14.71 39.85
CA THR A 778 -12.22 14.36 38.77
C THR A 778 -12.56 15.59 37.93
N GLU A 779 -13.13 15.36 36.75
CA GLU A 779 -13.56 16.45 35.88
C GLU A 779 -14.74 17.24 36.48
N GLU A 780 -15.65 16.58 37.18
CA GLU A 780 -16.75 17.24 37.92
C GLU A 780 -16.22 18.14 39.04
N GLU A 781 -15.25 17.67 39.83
CA GLU A 781 -14.60 18.49 40.87
C GLU A 781 -13.83 19.68 40.29
N LEU A 782 -13.22 19.51 39.10
CA LEU A 782 -12.55 20.61 38.39
C LEU A 782 -13.56 21.65 37.88
N ASP A 783 -14.71 21.21 37.37
CA ASP A 783 -15.81 22.10 37.00
C ASP A 783 -16.34 22.87 38.22
N ASP A 784 -16.50 22.19 39.36
CA ASP A 784 -16.91 22.81 40.62
C ASP A 784 -15.90 23.86 41.10
N LEU A 785 -14.60 23.61 40.96
CA LEU A 785 -13.54 24.59 41.22
C LEU A 785 -13.66 25.82 40.32
N MET A 786 -13.96 25.64 39.03
CA MET A 786 -14.19 26.75 38.11
C MET A 786 -15.44 27.54 38.50
N GLN A 787 -16.53 26.87 38.89
CA GLN A 787 -17.77 27.52 39.36
C GLN A 787 -17.60 28.20 40.72
N GLU A 788 -16.78 27.65 41.61
CA GLU A 788 -16.40 28.27 42.88
C GLU A 788 -15.67 29.60 42.65
N PHE A 789 -14.71 29.64 41.72
CA PHE A 789 -14.05 30.88 41.34
C PHE A 789 -15.03 31.91 40.77
N LEU A 790 -15.95 31.51 39.88
CA LEU A 790 -16.95 32.43 39.33
C LEU A 790 -17.86 33.02 40.41
N ARG A 791 -18.31 32.20 41.37
CA ARG A 791 -19.09 32.68 42.52
C ARG A 791 -18.29 33.66 43.39
N ALA A 792 -17.03 33.34 43.67
CA ALA A 792 -16.15 34.20 44.46
C ALA A 792 -15.85 35.54 43.74
N ALA A 793 -15.64 35.52 42.43
CA ALA A 793 -15.45 36.72 41.61
C ALA A 793 -16.71 37.61 41.62
N LYS A 794 -17.90 37.00 41.52
CA LYS A 794 -19.20 37.71 41.59
C LYS A 794 -19.46 38.37 42.93
N VAL A 795 -19.04 37.74 44.03
CA VAL A 795 -19.12 38.31 45.39
C VAL A 795 -18.00 39.34 45.64
N GLY A 796 -16.87 39.22 44.94
CA GLY A 796 -15.70 40.09 45.08
C GLY A 796 -14.75 39.69 46.22
N ASN A 797 -14.87 38.47 46.75
CA ASN A 797 -14.04 37.95 47.87
C ASN A 797 -13.04 36.86 47.43
N HIS A 798 -12.79 36.72 46.12
CA HIS A 798 -11.93 35.67 45.56
C HIS A 798 -10.49 35.70 46.09
N SER A 799 -9.92 36.89 46.34
CA SER A 799 -8.57 37.02 46.93
C SER A 799 -8.50 36.44 48.34
N ASP A 800 -9.52 36.68 49.17
CA ASP A 800 -9.59 36.17 50.55
C ASP A 800 -9.70 34.63 50.57
N LEU A 801 -10.30 34.07 49.53
CA LEU A 801 -10.42 32.63 49.32
C LEU A 801 -9.19 32.00 48.63
N GLY A 802 -8.14 32.78 48.40
CA GLY A 802 -6.86 32.31 47.86
C GLY A 802 -6.79 32.21 46.32
N TRP A 803 -7.78 32.74 45.60
CA TRP A 803 -7.75 32.85 44.14
C TRP A 803 -6.90 34.04 43.68
N PRO A 804 -6.26 33.97 42.49
CA PRO A 804 -5.53 35.12 41.94
C PRO A 804 -6.48 36.20 41.42
N ASN A 805 -6.01 37.44 41.41
CA ASN A 805 -6.66 38.58 40.74
C ASN A 805 -6.50 38.54 39.20
N SER A 806 -6.68 37.36 38.60
CA SER A 806 -6.60 37.18 37.15
C SER A 806 -7.46 36.01 36.70
N ALA A 807 -8.58 36.33 36.03
CA ALA A 807 -9.43 35.34 35.38
C ALA A 807 -8.65 34.49 34.35
N TYR A 808 -7.69 35.10 33.65
CA TYR A 808 -6.85 34.42 32.68
C TYR A 808 -5.99 33.33 33.34
N VAL A 809 -5.34 33.64 34.48
CA VAL A 809 -4.58 32.65 35.27
C VAL A 809 -5.47 31.47 35.64
N VAL A 810 -6.62 31.71 36.26
CA VAL A 810 -7.52 30.62 36.69
C VAL A 810 -7.95 29.78 35.49
N SER A 811 -8.32 30.41 34.38
CA SER A 811 -8.72 29.70 33.17
C SER A 811 -7.61 28.79 32.61
N LYS A 812 -6.35 29.25 32.61
CA LYS A 812 -5.23 28.47 32.07
C LYS A 812 -4.73 27.38 33.02
N VAL A 813 -4.86 27.58 34.33
CA VAL A 813 -4.65 26.53 35.33
C VAL A 813 -5.72 25.43 35.16
N GLY A 814 -6.99 25.82 35.02
CA GLY A 814 -8.09 24.89 34.73
C GLY A 814 -7.87 24.09 33.45
N VAL A 815 -7.47 24.75 32.35
CA VAL A 815 -7.13 24.08 31.07
C VAL A 815 -6.00 23.06 31.22
N SER A 816 -4.97 23.39 32.00
CA SER A 816 -3.83 22.48 32.24
C SER A 816 -4.24 21.28 33.08
N ALA A 817 -5.05 21.49 34.11
CA ALA A 817 -5.64 20.42 34.91
C ALA A 817 -6.52 19.50 34.05
N LEU A 818 -7.43 20.08 33.25
CA LEU A 818 -8.32 19.35 32.35
C LEU A 818 -7.55 18.49 31.35
N THR A 819 -6.48 19.04 30.77
CA THR A 819 -5.62 18.30 29.82
C THR A 819 -4.99 17.06 30.46
N ARG A 820 -4.56 17.16 31.73
CA ARG A 820 -4.02 16.02 32.48
C ARG A 820 -5.09 14.95 32.73
N LEU A 821 -6.30 15.37 33.12
CA LEU A 821 -7.43 14.45 33.34
C LEU A 821 -7.84 13.73 32.05
N HIS A 822 -7.96 14.46 30.94
CA HIS A 822 -8.23 13.87 29.64
C HIS A 822 -7.14 12.85 29.27
N HIS A 823 -5.85 13.19 29.40
CA HIS A 823 -4.80 12.22 29.10
C HIS A 823 -4.88 10.95 29.95
N GLN A 824 -5.14 11.07 31.26
CA GLN A 824 -5.33 9.92 32.15
C GLN A 824 -6.50 9.03 31.74
N THR A 825 -7.57 9.63 31.19
CA THR A 825 -8.70 8.89 30.63
C THR A 825 -8.29 8.10 29.39
N PHE A 826 -7.53 8.72 28.48
CA PHE A 826 -7.05 8.06 27.26
C PHE A 826 -5.99 6.99 27.49
N LEU A 827 -5.31 6.97 28.64
CA LEU A 827 -4.46 5.83 29.03
C LEU A 827 -5.26 4.53 29.23
N LYS A 828 -6.58 4.62 29.41
CA LYS A 828 -7.50 3.48 29.58
C LYS A 828 -8.34 3.21 28.33
N ASP A 829 -8.16 3.99 27.26
CA ASP A 829 -8.92 3.85 26.02
C ASP A 829 -8.44 2.61 25.23
N SER A 830 -9.35 2.00 24.46
CA SER A 830 -9.01 0.84 23.61
C SER A 830 -8.17 1.22 22.39
N ARG A 831 -8.17 2.49 21.98
CA ARG A 831 -7.36 3.01 20.87
C ARG A 831 -5.92 3.22 21.32
N GLU A 832 -4.99 2.76 20.51
CA GLU A 832 -3.57 2.79 20.85
C GLU A 832 -3.02 4.22 20.86
N ASP A 833 -2.16 4.51 21.84
CA ASP A 833 -1.21 5.64 21.81
C ASP A 833 -1.80 7.05 21.55
N ILE A 834 -2.95 7.37 22.12
CA ILE A 834 -3.45 8.75 22.11
C ILE A 834 -2.69 9.59 23.14
N VAL A 835 -2.11 10.70 22.69
CA VAL A 835 -1.32 11.61 23.53
C VAL A 835 -1.94 12.99 23.55
N ILE A 836 -2.14 13.54 24.76
CA ILE A 836 -2.75 14.84 24.97
C ILE A 836 -1.79 15.67 25.82
N ASN A 837 -1.21 16.73 25.25
CA ASN A 837 -0.25 17.59 25.93
C ASN A 837 -0.76 19.02 26.02
N HIS A 838 -0.30 19.76 27.03
CA HIS A 838 -0.60 21.18 27.21
C HIS A 838 0.68 22.00 27.08
N VAL A 839 0.61 23.08 26.30
CA VAL A 839 1.80 23.82 25.85
C VAL A 839 1.71 25.29 26.21
N HIS A 840 2.77 25.82 26.82
CA HIS A 840 3.00 27.26 26.88
C HIS A 840 3.78 27.71 25.63
N PRO A 841 3.22 28.57 24.77
CA PRO A 841 3.87 29.00 23.53
C PRO A 841 4.83 30.18 23.70
N GLY A 842 5.09 30.65 24.93
CA GLY A 842 5.90 31.84 25.18
C GLY A 842 5.09 33.14 25.14
N TYR A 843 5.75 34.27 25.37
CA TYR A 843 5.12 35.60 25.29
C TYR A 843 5.33 36.18 23.88
N VAL A 844 4.31 36.04 23.04
CA VAL A 844 4.40 36.23 21.58
C VAL A 844 3.79 37.56 21.15
N ASP A 845 4.41 38.23 20.17
CA ASP A 845 3.89 39.41 19.49
C ASP A 845 2.58 39.08 18.74
N THR A 846 1.44 39.41 19.36
CA THR A 846 0.09 39.20 18.82
C THR A 846 -0.86 40.30 19.29
N ASP A 847 -2.04 40.43 18.67
CA ASP A 847 -3.09 41.33 19.14
C ASP A 847 -3.46 41.10 20.62
N MET A 848 -3.47 39.84 21.07
CA MET A 848 -3.80 39.48 22.46
C MET A 848 -2.80 40.08 23.46
N THR A 849 -1.52 40.15 23.08
CA THR A 849 -0.46 40.75 23.89
C THR A 849 -0.27 42.25 23.58
N SER A 850 -1.17 42.84 22.79
CA SER A 850 -1.04 44.21 22.27
C SER A 850 0.32 44.47 21.61
N HIS A 851 0.85 43.46 20.91
CA HIS A 851 2.15 43.49 20.23
C HIS A 851 3.36 43.76 21.16
N LYS A 852 3.28 43.36 22.43
CA LYS A 852 4.35 43.56 23.43
C LYS A 852 5.18 42.31 23.73
N GLY A 853 4.92 41.19 23.05
CA GLY A 853 5.66 39.95 23.24
C GLY A 853 7.03 39.98 22.54
N PRO A 854 8.12 39.50 23.17
CA PRO A 854 9.44 39.47 22.54
C PRO A 854 9.60 38.35 21.50
N LEU A 855 8.72 37.34 21.50
CA LEU A 855 8.79 36.24 20.55
C LEU A 855 7.94 36.51 19.30
N THR A 856 8.45 36.10 18.15
CA THR A 856 7.69 36.11 16.89
C THR A 856 6.62 35.01 16.87
N ILE A 857 5.61 35.15 16.00
CA ILE A 857 4.59 34.12 15.78
C ILE A 857 5.22 32.76 15.44
N ALA A 858 6.28 32.74 14.63
CA ALA A 858 6.97 31.51 14.25
C ALA A 858 7.62 30.83 15.47
N GLN A 859 8.30 31.60 16.33
CA GLN A 859 8.89 31.09 17.56
C GLN A 859 7.83 30.57 18.54
N GLY A 860 6.68 31.25 18.63
CA GLY A 860 5.58 30.81 19.50
C GLY A 860 4.85 29.56 19.00
N ALA A 861 4.83 29.32 17.69
CA ALA A 861 4.24 28.14 17.08
C ALA A 861 5.11 26.88 17.20
N ASP A 862 6.39 27.04 17.55
CA ASP A 862 7.38 25.96 17.53
C ASP A 862 7.06 24.82 18.51
N ALA A 863 6.96 25.10 19.81
CA ALA A 863 6.66 24.07 20.81
C ALA A 863 5.28 23.38 20.62
N PRO A 864 4.20 24.11 20.27
CA PRO A 864 2.92 23.46 19.92
C PRO A 864 3.04 22.56 18.69
N THR A 865 3.80 22.96 17.66
CA THR A 865 4.05 22.14 16.47
C THR A 865 4.85 20.87 16.85
N TYR A 866 5.88 21.02 17.67
CA TYR A 866 6.64 19.89 18.21
C TYR A 866 5.75 18.88 18.93
N ALA A 867 4.85 19.36 19.80
CA ALA A 867 3.91 18.49 20.51
C ALA A 867 2.90 17.81 19.57
N ALA A 868 2.49 18.49 18.50
CA ALA A 868 1.58 17.96 17.49
C ALA A 868 2.22 16.87 16.62
N LEU A 869 3.53 16.95 16.39
CA LEU A 869 4.28 16.04 15.52
C LEU A 869 5.07 14.97 16.28
N LEU A 870 4.73 14.71 17.54
CA LEU A 870 5.40 13.66 18.31
C LEU A 870 5.21 12.30 17.64
N PRO A 871 6.28 11.48 17.52
CA PRO A 871 6.21 10.19 16.87
C PRO A 871 5.26 9.24 17.60
N GLU A 872 4.74 8.24 16.88
CA GLU A 872 3.97 7.13 17.44
C GLU A 872 4.79 6.46 18.58
N ASN A 873 4.12 6.10 19.66
CA ASN A 873 4.68 5.48 20.87
C ASN A 873 5.77 6.30 21.57
N CYS A 874 5.72 7.63 21.49
CA CYS A 874 6.65 8.50 22.21
C CYS A 874 6.62 8.23 23.72
N LYS A 875 7.77 8.19 24.37
CA LYS A 875 7.86 7.95 25.83
C LYS A 875 7.53 9.19 26.66
N SER A 876 7.92 10.36 26.17
CA SER A 876 7.63 11.69 26.72
C SER A 876 7.78 12.70 25.57
N PRO A 877 6.98 13.77 25.52
CA PRO A 877 5.94 14.14 26.49
C PRO A 877 4.60 13.43 26.34
N ARG A 878 4.00 13.01 27.47
CA ARG A 878 2.68 12.32 27.53
C ARG A 878 1.80 12.82 28.69
N GLY A 879 0.86 13.72 28.42
CA GLY A 879 0.06 14.36 29.49
C GLY A 879 0.80 15.48 30.21
N GLU A 880 1.96 15.88 29.69
CA GLU A 880 2.91 16.72 30.39
C GLU A 880 2.82 18.18 29.93
N TYR A 881 3.37 19.08 30.76
CA TYR A 881 3.36 20.51 30.50
C TYR A 881 4.62 20.91 29.74
N ILE A 882 4.46 21.40 28.53
CA ILE A 882 5.57 21.71 27.62
C ILE A 882 5.79 23.23 27.60
N TRP A 883 7.01 23.66 27.88
CA TRP A 883 7.44 25.06 27.79
C TRP A 883 7.74 25.47 26.35
N PHE A 884 7.83 26.76 26.07
CA PHE A 884 8.05 27.27 24.70
C PHE A 884 9.43 26.87 24.13
N THR A 885 10.35 26.45 25.00
CA THR A 885 11.66 25.87 24.66
C THR A 885 11.60 24.37 24.36
N ARG A 886 10.40 23.77 24.29
CA ARG A 886 10.11 22.33 24.20
C ARG A 886 10.48 21.52 25.45
N ALA A 887 10.94 22.16 26.52
CA ALA A 887 11.24 21.50 27.79
C ALA A 887 9.97 21.05 28.50
N VAL A 888 9.99 19.85 29.06
CA VAL A 888 8.92 19.37 29.96
C VAL A 888 9.12 19.99 31.34
N VAL A 889 8.04 20.55 31.90
CA VAL A 889 8.02 21.24 33.19
C VAL A 889 7.05 20.54 34.12
N ASP A 890 7.43 20.33 35.39
CA ASP A 890 6.49 19.85 36.40
C ASP A 890 5.49 20.95 36.72
N TRP A 891 4.26 20.79 36.22
CA TRP A 891 3.15 21.71 36.42
C TRP A 891 2.76 21.93 37.89
N ILE A 892 2.95 20.93 38.76
CA ILE A 892 2.51 20.94 40.17
C ILE A 892 3.58 21.55 41.06
N ASN A 893 4.78 20.97 41.07
CA ASN A 893 5.84 21.29 42.03
C ASN A 893 7.10 21.89 41.39
N GLY A 894 7.15 21.99 40.06
CA GLY A 894 8.31 22.49 39.34
C GLY A 894 8.51 24.01 39.49
N PRO A 895 9.77 24.49 39.44
CA PRO A 895 10.02 25.91 39.25
C PRO A 895 9.49 26.33 37.88
N VAL A 896 8.86 27.52 37.81
CA VAL A 896 8.52 28.13 36.52
C VAL A 896 9.82 28.50 35.81
N PRO A 897 10.11 27.96 34.61
CA PRO A 897 11.33 28.33 33.90
C PRO A 897 11.33 29.82 33.59
N VAL A 898 12.51 30.45 33.69
CA VAL A 898 12.73 31.87 33.39
C VAL A 898 12.63 32.12 31.90
#